data_AF-A0A2N2EEZ9-F1
#
_entry.id   AF-A0A2N2EEZ9-F1
#
_cell.length_a   1.000
_cell.length_b   1.000
_cell.length_c   1.000
_cell.angle_alpha   90.00
_cell.angle_beta   90.00
_cell.angle_gamma   90.00
#
_symmetry.space_group_name_H-M   'P 1'
#
loop_
_entity.id
_entity.type
_entity.pdbx_description
1 polymer ?
#
loop_
_entity_poly.entity_id
_entity_poly.type
_entity_poly.pdbx_seq_one_letter_code
_entity_poly.pdbx_strand_id
1 'polypeptide(L)'
;MRRLERTLIILLVVSLLVASSVNIFSAKSKVTTTPSAPTLGYSPMTPTNGNVTVTIYFPSTAVVKQYKIGTNGTWITYSSPIILTSNAYVIARYQNSKGQWSNLGGVTVSNIDKTSPLSPTFSFSSLQLTNQNVSVTISFSSDSTVKQYKIGSSGLWTSYNSPIVLESNDTIYAKASDAVGNWTSISSYSISNIDKSEPTLPSFNISNSNYTNQDITVDIQYSNDSEYKKYRIGSSEQWNDYVSPLTISTNTTIHAKASDAAGNWTMEVSTEITNIDKETPNSPDFSASSTELTNQDVELSILYDIDSVVKQFKIGDTQAWFEYSGPIILSSNGIVSARSSDVAGNWSSEVNYVVNNIDKTPPIYPIITATSMELTSESVTVTIDYSEESSTKVYKIGASGVWAEYTGPIVLNTNDIVYAKAADSVGNWTPEIQYEINNIDHSGPTTPIIMVSTIANTYEPVKVTILFSEDSLIRQYKLGLNGIWTNYIVPIDLTGNTMVYAKASDNLGNWSEEANYSVENIIKMVVGYTVKYGTTDKSSYNSMVSNVNTLNEIITATYTVDALGNLTGTAPADQITYANNNNISTKLMVSNSFDSNIAKLLLQSPENRLNLKNNIIYLLQTNHYKGVDIDIENIPASCRDQFTTFMSEVYGALKPLGYSVSVAVQAKTYDSSTATWNYAFDYKSLAMYSDYLMIMAYDEHYPGGTPGAVASIDWVKSVVDYTLTVVPKEKIILGLAAYGYDWSSGATKAYSINGCYNLANQYGATIYFDNVTKSKYFKYTVNGVAHTVWFEDGDTIPYKLDLVNSKELKGIGIWRLGLENSNFWDAIRVKLR
;
A
#
# COMPACT_ATOMS: atom_id res chain seq x y z
N MET A 1 -83.63 -65.41 -48.97
CA MET A 1 -84.85 -66.11 -49.45
C MET A 1 -85.00 -65.92 -50.98
N ARG A 2 -85.21 -67.01 -51.78
CA ARG A 2 -85.81 -67.19 -53.18
C ARG A 2 -85.31 -68.57 -53.84
N ARG A 3 -85.53 -68.98 -55.14
CA ARG A 3 -85.79 -70.43 -55.67
C ARG A 3 -84.95 -71.08 -56.90
N LEU A 4 -84.77 -72.47 -57.13
CA LEU A 4 -84.72 -73.37 -58.43
C LEU A 4 -84.03 -74.87 -58.56
N GLU A 5 -83.61 -75.49 -59.76
CA GLU A 5 -83.61 -77.01 -60.24
C GLU A 5 -82.42 -77.59 -61.21
N ARG A 6 -82.12 -78.78 -61.95
CA ARG A 6 -82.50 -80.22 -62.51
C ARG A 6 -81.24 -81.02 -63.22
N THR A 7 -80.99 -82.23 -63.93
CA THR A 7 -81.38 -83.71 -64.37
C THR A 7 -80.24 -84.46 -65.31
N LEU A 8 -80.05 -85.72 -65.95
CA LEU A 8 -80.66 -87.12 -66.33
C LEU A 8 -79.70 -88.43 -66.74
N ILE A 9 -79.94 -89.40 -67.74
CA ILE A 9 -79.63 -90.96 -67.84
C ILE A 9 -79.42 -91.71 -69.33
N ILE A 10 -79.06 -93.00 -69.84
CA ILE A 10 -78.30 -94.41 -69.72
C ILE A 10 -78.70 -95.51 -70.91
N LEU A 11 -78.25 -96.77 -71.42
CA LEU A 11 -77.09 -97.82 -71.68
C LEU A 11 -77.46 -99.22 -72.53
N LEU A 12 -76.57 -100.22 -73.04
CA LEU A 12 -76.65 -101.81 -73.33
C LEU A 12 -75.87 -102.67 -74.53
N VAL A 13 -75.80 -104.08 -74.65
CA VAL A 13 -74.92 -105.09 -75.53
C VAL A 13 -75.32 -106.68 -75.80
N VAL A 14 -74.87 -107.56 -76.84
CA VAL A 14 -74.58 -109.14 -76.94
C VAL A 14 -74.35 -109.98 -78.37
N SER A 15 -73.91 -111.32 -78.51
CA SER A 15 -73.51 -112.22 -79.77
C SER A 15 -73.40 -113.88 -79.76
N LEU A 16 -73.34 -114.78 -80.88
CA LEU A 16 -72.68 -116.24 -81.11
C LEU A 16 -73.04 -117.37 -82.29
N LEU A 17 -72.14 -118.42 -82.64
CA LEU A 17 -72.15 -119.94 -83.15
C LEU A 17 -72.37 -120.72 -84.60
N VAL A 18 -71.59 -121.84 -84.89
CA VAL A 18 -71.67 -123.22 -85.64
C VAL A 18 -72.07 -123.59 -87.15
N ALA A 19 -71.95 -124.87 -87.64
CA ALA A 19 -71.95 -125.41 -89.06
C ALA A 19 -72.79 -126.72 -89.41
N SER A 20 -73.06 -127.07 -90.72
CA SER A 20 -73.53 -128.43 -91.24
C SER A 20 -73.51 -128.63 -92.81
N SER A 21 -74.35 -129.50 -93.44
CA SER A 21 -74.06 -130.19 -94.76
C SER A 21 -75.24 -130.66 -95.69
N VAL A 22 -74.92 -131.03 -96.96
CA VAL A 22 -75.53 -132.11 -97.84
C VAL A 22 -76.83 -131.90 -98.69
N ASN A 23 -77.01 -132.75 -99.74
CA ASN A 23 -78.14 -133.03 -100.69
C ASN A 23 -78.28 -132.17 -101.99
N ILE A 24 -78.25 -132.70 -103.24
CA ILE A 24 -79.03 -133.70 -104.07
C ILE A 24 -80.13 -133.05 -104.96
N PHE A 25 -79.97 -133.06 -106.30
CA PHE A 25 -80.82 -133.79 -107.30
C PHE A 25 -80.28 -133.62 -108.76
N SER A 26 -81.04 -134.03 -109.78
CA SER A 26 -80.55 -134.44 -111.12
C SER A 26 -81.10 -133.64 -112.32
N ALA A 27 -80.30 -133.49 -113.39
CA ALA A 27 -80.75 -133.51 -114.79
C ALA A 27 -79.56 -133.74 -115.77
N LYS A 28 -79.83 -134.07 -117.04
CA LYS A 28 -78.81 -134.34 -118.08
C LYS A 28 -78.42 -133.07 -118.87
N SER A 29 -77.15 -132.64 -118.77
CA SER A 29 -76.42 -131.94 -119.85
C SER A 29 -74.89 -132.07 -119.62
N LYS A 30 -74.05 -131.84 -120.65
CA LYS A 30 -72.59 -132.08 -120.59
C LYS A 30 -71.82 -130.86 -120.04
N VAL A 31 -71.12 -131.00 -118.91
CA VAL A 31 -70.16 -130.00 -118.34
C VAL A 31 -68.99 -130.72 -117.62
N THR A 32 -67.86 -130.04 -117.37
CA THR A 32 -66.58 -130.57 -116.81
C THR A 32 -66.22 -130.02 -115.40
N THR A 33 -65.29 -130.66 -114.65
CA THR A 33 -65.03 -130.39 -113.20
C THR A 33 -63.55 -130.42 -112.74
N THR A 34 -63.26 -129.88 -111.54
CA THR A 34 -61.92 -129.48 -111.02
C THR A 34 -61.69 -129.87 -109.52
N PRO A 35 -60.43 -130.07 -109.02
CA PRO A 35 -60.14 -130.49 -107.62
C PRO A 35 -60.32 -129.46 -106.46
N SER A 36 -60.49 -129.98 -105.23
CA SER A 36 -60.71 -129.25 -103.97
C SER A 36 -59.43 -128.76 -103.27
N ALA A 37 -59.55 -127.80 -102.33
CA ALA A 37 -58.44 -127.08 -101.68
C ALA A 37 -57.77 -127.82 -100.48
N PRO A 38 -56.53 -127.44 -100.12
CA PRO A 38 -55.87 -127.82 -98.85
C PRO A 38 -56.31 -126.95 -97.64
N THR A 39 -55.97 -127.35 -96.42
CA THR A 39 -56.43 -126.73 -95.16
C THR A 39 -55.28 -126.18 -94.31
N LEU A 40 -55.52 -125.10 -93.54
CA LEU A 40 -54.53 -124.43 -92.68
C LEU A 40 -55.08 -124.13 -91.27
N GLY A 41 -54.19 -123.99 -90.27
CA GLY A 41 -54.51 -123.53 -88.91
C GLY A 41 -53.28 -123.01 -88.16
N TYR A 42 -53.46 -122.30 -87.04
CA TYR A 42 -52.36 -121.66 -86.29
C TYR A 42 -52.51 -121.66 -84.76
N SER A 43 -51.41 -121.39 -84.04
CA SER A 43 -51.37 -121.30 -82.58
C SER A 43 -50.21 -120.42 -82.06
N PRO A 44 -50.37 -119.65 -80.96
CA PRO A 44 -51.62 -119.42 -80.21
C PRO A 44 -52.61 -118.53 -80.98
N MET A 45 -53.89 -118.58 -80.60
CA MET A 45 -54.97 -117.78 -81.20
C MET A 45 -55.39 -116.57 -80.35
N THR A 46 -54.99 -116.51 -79.07
CA THR A 46 -55.26 -115.37 -78.17
C THR A 46 -54.29 -114.21 -78.43
N PRO A 47 -54.66 -112.95 -78.12
CA PRO A 47 -53.74 -111.82 -78.13
C PRO A 47 -52.45 -112.10 -77.34
N THR A 48 -51.29 -111.72 -77.89
CA THR A 48 -49.98 -111.96 -77.28
C THR A 48 -48.90 -111.01 -77.81
N ASN A 49 -47.89 -110.71 -77.01
CA ASN A 49 -46.64 -110.09 -77.45
C ASN A 49 -45.57 -111.12 -77.92
N GLY A 50 -45.93 -112.41 -77.95
CA GLY A 50 -45.12 -113.51 -78.49
C GLY A 50 -45.13 -113.62 -80.02
N ASN A 51 -44.93 -114.84 -80.52
CA ASN A 51 -44.94 -115.21 -81.94
C ASN A 51 -45.96 -116.34 -82.18
N VAL A 52 -46.40 -116.54 -83.43
CA VAL A 52 -47.47 -117.49 -83.80
C VAL A 52 -46.98 -118.47 -84.88
N THR A 53 -47.44 -119.73 -84.86
CA THR A 53 -47.03 -120.80 -85.80
C THR A 53 -48.22 -121.31 -86.61
N VAL A 54 -48.04 -121.56 -87.92
CA VAL A 54 -49.07 -121.96 -88.90
C VAL A 54 -48.72 -123.30 -89.57
N THR A 55 -49.68 -124.22 -89.68
CA THR A 55 -49.52 -125.57 -90.26
C THR A 55 -50.50 -125.81 -91.42
N ILE A 56 -50.09 -126.61 -92.43
CA ILE A 56 -50.83 -126.86 -93.68
C ILE A 56 -51.01 -128.36 -93.94
N TYR A 57 -52.18 -128.76 -94.44
CA TYR A 57 -52.58 -130.15 -94.70
C TYR A 57 -53.03 -130.36 -96.16
N PHE A 58 -52.57 -131.45 -96.79
CA PHE A 58 -52.82 -131.77 -98.21
C PHE A 58 -53.37 -133.20 -98.40
N PRO A 59 -54.33 -133.43 -99.31
CA PRO A 59 -54.94 -134.75 -99.53
C PRO A 59 -54.04 -135.73 -100.29
N SER A 60 -54.40 -137.02 -100.27
CA SER A 60 -53.59 -138.13 -100.80
C SER A 60 -53.37 -138.13 -102.31
N THR A 61 -54.21 -137.44 -103.09
CA THR A 61 -54.06 -137.31 -104.57
C THR A 61 -53.18 -136.14 -105.00
N ALA A 62 -52.56 -135.43 -104.05
CA ALA A 62 -51.72 -134.26 -104.30
C ALA A 62 -50.28 -134.64 -104.65
N VAL A 63 -49.89 -134.43 -105.91
CA VAL A 63 -48.55 -134.72 -106.45
C VAL A 63 -47.60 -133.54 -106.20
N VAL A 64 -48.03 -132.31 -106.51
CA VAL A 64 -47.28 -131.07 -106.27
C VAL A 64 -47.97 -130.31 -105.14
N LYS A 65 -47.25 -129.90 -104.09
CA LYS A 65 -47.80 -129.23 -102.89
C LYS A 65 -47.09 -127.90 -102.65
N GLN A 66 -47.83 -126.79 -102.67
CA GLN A 66 -47.26 -125.44 -102.55
C GLN A 66 -48.02 -124.55 -101.57
N TYR A 67 -47.31 -123.62 -100.94
CA TYR A 67 -47.86 -122.54 -100.11
C TYR A 67 -47.18 -121.20 -100.41
N LYS A 68 -47.72 -120.12 -99.84
CA LYS A 68 -47.08 -118.80 -99.80
C LYS A 68 -47.61 -117.95 -98.65
N ILE A 69 -46.86 -116.89 -98.32
CA ILE A 69 -47.27 -115.84 -97.39
C ILE A 69 -47.66 -114.61 -98.23
N GLY A 70 -48.82 -114.03 -97.95
CA GLY A 70 -49.42 -112.94 -98.72
C GLY A 70 -50.05 -113.37 -100.05
N THR A 71 -51.04 -112.60 -100.52
CA THR A 71 -51.70 -112.80 -101.83
C THR A 71 -50.74 -112.69 -103.01
N ASN A 72 -49.70 -111.87 -102.91
CA ASN A 72 -48.70 -111.66 -103.95
C ASN A 72 -47.42 -112.48 -103.79
N GLY A 73 -47.30 -113.31 -102.75
CA GLY A 73 -46.09 -114.10 -102.51
C GLY A 73 -45.75 -115.10 -103.62
N THR A 74 -44.48 -115.51 -103.67
CA THR A 74 -43.98 -116.62 -104.50
C THR A 74 -44.48 -117.96 -103.95
N TRP A 75 -44.82 -118.92 -104.82
CA TRP A 75 -45.22 -120.26 -104.40
C TRP A 75 -43.99 -121.11 -104.00
N ILE A 76 -43.96 -121.53 -102.74
CA ILE A 76 -42.91 -122.33 -102.10
C ILE A 76 -43.41 -123.77 -101.93
N THR A 77 -42.57 -124.77 -102.18
CA THR A 77 -42.90 -126.19 -101.90
C THR A 77 -43.07 -126.41 -100.40
N TYR A 78 -44.18 -127.02 -99.98
CA TYR A 78 -44.45 -127.23 -98.55
C TYR A 78 -43.72 -128.46 -97.98
N SER A 79 -42.91 -128.26 -96.94
CA SER A 79 -42.16 -129.29 -96.21
C SER A 79 -42.39 -129.28 -94.69
N SER A 80 -42.70 -128.14 -94.09
CA SER A 80 -42.86 -127.97 -92.63
C SER A 80 -43.77 -126.78 -92.28
N PRO A 81 -44.26 -126.69 -91.03
CA PRO A 81 -44.95 -125.49 -90.50
C PRO A 81 -44.12 -124.20 -90.59
N ILE A 82 -44.81 -123.07 -90.42
CA ILE A 82 -44.34 -121.70 -90.68
C ILE A 82 -44.43 -120.89 -89.38
N ILE A 83 -43.40 -120.12 -89.02
CA ILE A 83 -43.45 -119.20 -87.87
C ILE A 83 -43.65 -117.76 -88.36
N LEU A 84 -44.53 -117.03 -87.67
CA LEU A 84 -44.86 -115.63 -87.89
C LEU A 84 -44.52 -114.81 -86.64
N THR A 85 -43.69 -113.79 -86.82
CA THR A 85 -43.33 -112.80 -85.78
C THR A 85 -44.21 -111.55 -85.81
N SER A 86 -45.08 -111.44 -86.82
CA SER A 86 -46.04 -110.37 -87.04
C SER A 86 -47.32 -110.91 -87.70
N ASN A 87 -48.38 -110.12 -87.68
CA ASN A 87 -49.68 -110.48 -88.25
C ASN A 87 -49.61 -110.62 -89.78
N ALA A 88 -50.03 -111.78 -90.33
CA ALA A 88 -49.88 -112.11 -91.74
C ALA A 88 -50.91 -113.13 -92.25
N TYR A 89 -51.05 -113.24 -93.58
CA TYR A 89 -51.94 -114.18 -94.28
C TYR A 89 -51.14 -115.27 -95.00
N VAL A 90 -51.55 -116.53 -94.92
CA VAL A 90 -50.88 -117.70 -95.54
C VAL A 90 -51.86 -118.43 -96.46
N ILE A 91 -51.40 -118.92 -97.61
CA ILE A 91 -52.24 -119.53 -98.67
C ILE A 91 -51.58 -120.78 -99.27
N ALA A 92 -52.33 -121.80 -99.66
CA ALA A 92 -51.84 -123.08 -100.19
C ALA A 92 -52.66 -123.66 -101.36
N ARG A 93 -52.01 -124.51 -102.19
CA ARG A 93 -52.60 -125.21 -103.34
C ARG A 93 -51.85 -126.50 -103.70
N TYR A 94 -52.48 -127.40 -104.47
CA TYR A 94 -51.83 -128.60 -105.00
C TYR A 94 -52.25 -128.94 -106.44
N GLN A 95 -51.53 -129.86 -107.09
CA GLN A 95 -51.86 -130.38 -108.43
C GLN A 95 -52.12 -131.90 -108.38
N ASN A 96 -53.15 -132.38 -109.10
CA ASN A 96 -53.53 -133.79 -109.16
C ASN A 96 -52.78 -134.58 -110.26
N SER A 97 -52.93 -135.90 -110.28
CA SER A 97 -52.32 -136.80 -111.28
C SER A 97 -52.86 -136.65 -112.71
N LYS A 98 -53.87 -135.81 -112.95
CA LYS A 98 -54.37 -135.39 -114.27
C LYS A 98 -53.93 -133.97 -114.64
N GLY A 99 -52.97 -133.40 -113.92
CA GLY A 99 -52.42 -132.06 -114.17
C GLY A 99 -53.31 -130.90 -113.73
N GLN A 100 -54.47 -131.14 -113.12
CA GLN A 100 -55.40 -130.09 -112.68
C GLN A 100 -54.97 -129.52 -111.32
N TRP A 101 -54.97 -128.21 -111.19
CA TRP A 101 -54.74 -127.51 -109.92
C TRP A 101 -55.98 -127.50 -109.03
N SER A 102 -55.76 -127.51 -107.72
CA SER A 102 -56.78 -127.29 -106.70
C SER A 102 -57.24 -125.84 -106.61
N ASN A 103 -58.41 -125.64 -106.02
CA ASN A 103 -58.74 -124.38 -105.35
C ASN A 103 -57.69 -124.02 -104.28
N LEU A 104 -57.64 -122.74 -103.89
CA LEU A 104 -56.76 -122.26 -102.83
C LEU A 104 -57.41 -122.43 -101.45
N GLY A 105 -56.62 -122.68 -100.41
CA GLY A 105 -57.01 -122.53 -99.00
C GLY A 105 -56.06 -121.56 -98.29
N GLY A 106 -56.49 -120.87 -97.24
CA GLY A 106 -55.64 -119.91 -96.51
C GLY A 106 -56.11 -119.57 -95.09
N VAL A 107 -55.27 -118.88 -94.33
CA VAL A 107 -55.56 -118.44 -92.94
C VAL A 107 -54.82 -117.15 -92.56
N THR A 108 -55.46 -116.29 -91.76
CA THR A 108 -54.91 -115.01 -91.27
C THR A 108 -54.57 -115.08 -89.78
N VAL A 109 -53.36 -114.65 -89.43
CA VAL A 109 -52.92 -114.38 -88.04
C VAL A 109 -53.01 -112.88 -87.79
N SER A 110 -53.69 -112.48 -86.72
CA SER A 110 -53.96 -111.06 -86.38
C SER A 110 -53.92 -110.76 -84.87
N ASN A 111 -53.29 -111.63 -84.09
CA ASN A 111 -53.30 -111.62 -82.62
C ASN A 111 -51.94 -111.30 -81.98
N ILE A 112 -50.97 -110.79 -82.73
CA ILE A 112 -49.69 -110.30 -82.21
C ILE A 112 -49.78 -108.78 -81.96
N ASP A 113 -49.53 -108.34 -80.73
CA ASP A 113 -49.45 -106.93 -80.30
C ASP A 113 -48.22 -106.74 -79.41
N LYS A 114 -47.39 -105.72 -79.70
CA LYS A 114 -46.14 -105.42 -78.97
C LYS A 114 -45.98 -103.93 -78.71
N THR A 115 -47.07 -103.16 -78.72
CA THR A 115 -47.06 -101.70 -78.56
C THR A 115 -47.43 -101.29 -77.13
N SER A 116 -46.55 -100.55 -76.46
CA SER A 116 -46.84 -99.97 -75.14
C SER A 116 -47.78 -98.75 -75.20
N PRO A 117 -48.54 -98.48 -74.12
CA PRO A 117 -49.28 -97.22 -73.97
C PRO A 117 -48.39 -95.97 -73.95
N LEU A 118 -49.03 -94.79 -74.04
CA LEU A 118 -48.37 -93.50 -73.86
C LEU A 118 -48.05 -93.22 -72.38
N SER A 119 -46.85 -92.67 -72.12
CA SER A 119 -46.36 -92.41 -70.77
C SER A 119 -47.13 -91.29 -70.03
N PRO A 120 -47.17 -91.31 -68.68
CA PRO A 120 -48.06 -90.42 -67.91
C PRO A 120 -47.59 -88.95 -67.87
N THR A 121 -48.51 -88.03 -67.54
CA THR A 121 -48.23 -86.59 -67.39
C THR A 121 -48.75 -86.03 -66.05
N PHE A 122 -48.24 -84.87 -65.62
CA PHE A 122 -48.50 -84.27 -64.31
C PHE A 122 -49.15 -82.87 -64.41
N SER A 123 -49.85 -82.47 -63.35
CA SER A 123 -50.40 -81.11 -63.16
C SER A 123 -50.51 -80.77 -61.66
N PHE A 124 -50.45 -79.48 -61.31
CA PHE A 124 -50.16 -79.00 -59.95
C PHE A 124 -51.14 -77.91 -59.49
N SER A 125 -51.42 -77.81 -58.19
CA SER A 125 -52.31 -76.77 -57.63
C SER A 125 -51.68 -75.37 -57.53
N SER A 126 -50.35 -75.29 -57.38
CA SER A 126 -49.58 -74.04 -57.46
C SER A 126 -48.16 -74.34 -57.91
N LEU A 127 -47.54 -73.37 -58.61
CA LEU A 127 -46.13 -73.34 -58.99
C LEU A 127 -45.40 -72.09 -58.45
N GLN A 128 -46.08 -71.28 -57.62
CA GLN A 128 -45.51 -70.12 -56.93
C GLN A 128 -45.07 -70.51 -55.51
N LEU A 129 -44.13 -69.76 -54.93
CA LEU A 129 -43.73 -69.90 -53.52
C LEU A 129 -44.96 -69.81 -52.61
N THR A 130 -45.08 -70.73 -51.64
CA THR A 130 -46.23 -70.80 -50.75
C THR A 130 -45.94 -71.60 -49.48
N ASN A 131 -46.54 -71.19 -48.36
CA ASN A 131 -46.59 -71.97 -47.12
C ASN A 131 -47.70 -73.04 -47.07
N GLN A 132 -48.43 -73.24 -48.18
CA GLN A 132 -49.49 -74.23 -48.30
C GLN A 132 -49.01 -75.53 -48.97
N ASN A 133 -49.74 -76.62 -48.77
CA ASN A 133 -49.47 -77.91 -49.41
C ASN A 133 -49.79 -77.88 -50.92
N VAL A 134 -48.99 -78.56 -51.75
CA VAL A 134 -49.21 -78.65 -53.20
C VAL A 134 -49.84 -79.99 -53.57
N SER A 135 -50.93 -79.96 -54.33
CA SER A 135 -51.62 -81.15 -54.84
C SER A 135 -51.20 -81.45 -56.28
N VAL A 136 -50.99 -82.74 -56.59
CA VAL A 136 -50.51 -83.24 -57.89
C VAL A 136 -51.49 -84.23 -58.49
N THR A 137 -51.91 -84.00 -59.73
CA THR A 137 -52.78 -84.92 -60.49
C THR A 137 -52.00 -85.54 -61.64
N ILE A 138 -52.06 -86.88 -61.75
CA ILE A 138 -51.39 -87.68 -62.79
C ILE A 138 -52.42 -88.17 -63.81
N SER A 139 -52.14 -87.93 -65.10
CA SER A 139 -52.95 -88.36 -66.23
C SER A 139 -52.30 -89.55 -66.95
N PHE A 140 -53.13 -90.53 -67.32
CA PHE A 140 -52.74 -91.78 -67.98
C PHE A 140 -53.59 -92.00 -69.23
N SER A 141 -53.05 -92.69 -70.24
CA SER A 141 -53.75 -92.99 -71.49
C SER A 141 -54.96 -93.93 -71.31
N SER A 142 -55.80 -94.02 -72.35
CA SER A 142 -57.05 -94.82 -72.34
C SER A 142 -56.83 -96.33 -72.46
N ASP A 143 -55.70 -96.75 -73.04
CA ASP A 143 -55.22 -98.14 -73.15
C ASP A 143 -54.41 -98.62 -71.93
N SER A 144 -53.99 -97.70 -71.05
CA SER A 144 -53.35 -98.03 -69.78
C SER A 144 -54.31 -98.76 -68.82
N THR A 145 -54.02 -100.03 -68.54
CA THR A 145 -54.77 -100.92 -67.63
C THR A 145 -54.21 -100.85 -66.20
N VAL A 146 -52.90 -101.03 -66.02
CA VAL A 146 -52.22 -100.86 -64.72
C VAL A 146 -51.64 -99.45 -64.63
N LYS A 147 -51.89 -98.72 -63.53
CA LYS A 147 -51.48 -97.31 -63.35
C LYS A 147 -50.80 -97.13 -62.00
N GLN A 148 -49.53 -96.73 -61.99
CA GLN A 148 -48.74 -96.62 -60.75
C GLN A 148 -47.95 -95.31 -60.66
N TYR A 149 -47.73 -94.85 -59.44
CA TYR A 149 -46.86 -93.73 -59.09
C TYR A 149 -45.98 -94.04 -57.87
N LYS A 150 -45.01 -93.17 -57.58
CA LYS A 150 -44.33 -93.10 -56.29
C LYS A 150 -43.84 -91.68 -56.01
N ILE A 151 -43.55 -91.39 -54.75
CA ILE A 151 -42.91 -90.15 -54.28
C ILE A 151 -41.48 -90.50 -53.83
N GLY A 152 -40.51 -89.67 -54.15
CA GLY A 152 -39.09 -89.89 -53.88
C GLY A 152 -38.46 -90.96 -54.79
N SER A 153 -37.15 -90.85 -55.00
CA SER A 153 -36.39 -91.80 -55.81
C SER A 153 -36.38 -93.22 -55.20
N SER A 154 -36.50 -93.33 -53.88
CA SER A 154 -36.57 -94.57 -53.10
C SER A 154 -37.98 -95.12 -52.87
N GLY A 155 -39.05 -94.38 -53.23
CA GLY A 155 -40.43 -94.75 -52.89
C GLY A 155 -40.94 -96.06 -53.50
N LEU A 156 -42.00 -96.62 -52.90
CA LEU A 156 -42.69 -97.81 -53.38
C LEU A 156 -43.74 -97.48 -54.45
N TRP A 157 -43.78 -98.28 -55.51
CA TRP A 157 -44.77 -98.15 -56.59
C TRP A 157 -46.18 -98.49 -56.09
N THR A 158 -47.02 -97.45 -56.03
CA THR A 158 -48.38 -97.47 -55.49
C THR A 158 -49.39 -97.23 -56.61
N SER A 159 -50.56 -97.89 -56.56
CA SER A 159 -51.61 -97.69 -57.58
C SER A 159 -52.17 -96.26 -57.53
N TYR A 160 -52.33 -95.62 -58.69
CA TYR A 160 -52.85 -94.26 -58.77
C TYR A 160 -54.38 -94.23 -58.82
N ASN A 161 -55.01 -93.75 -57.74
CA ASN A 161 -56.47 -93.71 -57.57
C ASN A 161 -57.04 -92.28 -57.41
N SER A 162 -56.21 -91.31 -57.01
CA SER A 162 -56.60 -89.93 -56.71
C SER A 162 -55.38 -88.99 -56.80
N PRO A 163 -55.57 -87.66 -56.86
CA PRO A 163 -54.49 -86.70 -56.69
C PRO A 163 -53.71 -86.91 -55.38
N ILE A 164 -52.46 -86.48 -55.38
CA ILE A 164 -51.45 -86.69 -54.35
C ILE A 164 -51.15 -85.35 -53.67
N VAL A 165 -51.20 -85.26 -52.35
CA VAL A 165 -50.82 -84.05 -51.62
C VAL A 165 -49.37 -84.16 -51.16
N LEU A 166 -48.57 -83.12 -51.42
CA LEU A 166 -47.22 -82.95 -50.92
C LEU A 166 -47.20 -81.81 -49.90
N GLU A 167 -46.65 -82.09 -48.72
CA GLU A 167 -46.50 -81.12 -47.63
C GLU A 167 -45.11 -80.47 -47.59
N SER A 168 -44.19 -81.00 -48.41
CA SER A 168 -42.80 -80.61 -48.57
C SER A 168 -42.34 -80.86 -50.01
N ASN A 169 -41.18 -80.30 -50.37
CA ASN A 169 -40.58 -80.40 -51.69
C ASN A 169 -40.00 -81.80 -51.96
N ASP A 170 -40.51 -82.52 -52.97
CA ASP A 170 -40.03 -83.85 -53.41
C ASP A 170 -40.37 -84.11 -54.89
N THR A 171 -39.92 -85.24 -55.43
CA THR A 171 -40.09 -85.68 -56.83
C THR A 171 -41.07 -86.84 -56.94
N ILE A 172 -42.08 -86.70 -57.79
CA ILE A 172 -43.05 -87.78 -58.10
C ILE A 172 -42.65 -88.48 -59.41
N TYR A 173 -42.83 -89.81 -59.45
CA TYR A 173 -42.58 -90.67 -60.62
C TYR A 173 -43.86 -91.44 -60.98
N ALA A 174 -44.09 -91.76 -62.27
CA ALA A 174 -45.30 -92.44 -62.75
C ALA A 174 -45.04 -93.40 -63.94
N LYS A 175 -45.78 -94.51 -64.02
CA LYS A 175 -45.74 -95.50 -65.14
C LYS A 175 -47.04 -96.31 -65.28
N ALA A 176 -47.26 -96.95 -66.43
CA ALA A 176 -48.41 -97.80 -66.68
C ALA A 176 -48.10 -99.03 -67.58
N SER A 177 -49.08 -99.93 -67.75
CA SER A 177 -49.06 -101.00 -68.77
C SER A 177 -50.42 -101.19 -69.44
N ASP A 178 -50.43 -101.77 -70.63
CA ASP A 178 -51.65 -102.29 -71.27
C ASP A 178 -52.14 -103.61 -70.61
N ALA A 179 -53.12 -104.25 -71.25
CA ALA A 179 -53.71 -105.52 -70.82
C ALA A 179 -52.96 -106.80 -71.28
N VAL A 180 -51.96 -106.68 -72.16
CA VAL A 180 -51.12 -107.81 -72.63
C VAL A 180 -49.71 -107.82 -72.02
N GLY A 181 -49.35 -106.77 -71.28
CA GLY A 181 -48.15 -106.66 -70.45
C GLY A 181 -47.09 -105.66 -70.94
N ASN A 182 -47.36 -104.84 -71.96
CA ASN A 182 -46.39 -103.86 -72.46
C ASN A 182 -46.42 -102.60 -71.57
N TRP A 183 -45.27 -102.20 -71.02
CA TRP A 183 -45.15 -101.08 -70.06
C TRP A 183 -44.69 -99.78 -70.72
N THR A 184 -45.12 -98.64 -70.17
CA THR A 184 -44.62 -97.29 -70.52
C THR A 184 -43.20 -97.06 -69.99
N SER A 185 -42.53 -96.01 -70.50
CA SER A 185 -41.42 -95.40 -69.76
C SER A 185 -41.92 -94.73 -68.47
N ILE A 186 -41.00 -94.43 -67.55
CA ILE A 186 -41.30 -93.70 -66.32
C ILE A 186 -41.22 -92.19 -66.58
N SER A 187 -42.29 -91.46 -66.27
CA SER A 187 -42.30 -89.98 -66.21
C SER A 187 -41.99 -89.50 -64.79
N SER A 188 -41.44 -88.30 -64.63
CA SER A 188 -41.24 -87.68 -63.29
C SER A 188 -41.26 -86.15 -63.30
N TYR A 189 -41.53 -85.54 -62.13
CA TYR A 189 -41.47 -84.09 -61.90
C TYR A 189 -41.10 -83.77 -60.44
N SER A 190 -40.31 -82.71 -60.22
CA SER A 190 -39.83 -82.25 -58.90
C SER A 190 -40.50 -80.95 -58.47
N ILE A 191 -41.03 -80.91 -57.24
CA ILE A 191 -41.62 -79.72 -56.61
C ILE A 191 -40.59 -79.07 -55.69
N SER A 192 -40.51 -77.74 -55.73
CA SER A 192 -39.50 -76.94 -54.98
C SER A 192 -40.03 -75.58 -54.51
N ASN A 193 -41.35 -75.41 -54.40
CA ASN A 193 -42.01 -74.12 -54.14
C ASN A 193 -42.84 -74.09 -52.83
N ILE A 194 -42.70 -75.09 -51.96
CA ILE A 194 -43.25 -75.07 -50.60
C ILE A 194 -42.19 -74.52 -49.65
N ASP A 195 -42.50 -73.45 -48.92
CA ASP A 195 -41.66 -72.89 -47.85
C ASP A 195 -42.55 -72.46 -46.68
N LYS A 196 -42.17 -72.87 -45.46
CA LYS A 196 -42.95 -72.73 -44.21
C LYS A 196 -42.09 -72.15 -43.08
N SER A 197 -40.99 -71.48 -43.42
CA SER A 197 -40.01 -70.90 -42.49
C SER A 197 -40.46 -69.50 -42.06
N GLU A 198 -40.41 -69.15 -40.78
CA GLU A 198 -40.51 -67.73 -40.37
C GLU A 198 -39.14 -67.04 -40.49
N PRO A 199 -39.07 -65.77 -40.95
CA PRO A 199 -37.82 -65.02 -40.98
C PRO A 199 -37.38 -64.59 -39.57
N THR A 200 -36.12 -64.20 -39.41
CA THR A 200 -35.58 -63.82 -38.08
C THR A 200 -36.24 -62.55 -37.53
N LEU A 201 -36.54 -62.56 -36.23
CA LEU A 201 -37.17 -61.45 -35.49
C LEU A 201 -36.42 -60.11 -35.64
N PRO A 202 -37.14 -58.97 -35.62
CA PRO A 202 -36.53 -57.64 -35.57
C PRO A 202 -35.77 -57.36 -34.26
N SER A 203 -34.91 -56.34 -34.28
CA SER A 203 -34.25 -55.79 -33.07
C SER A 203 -34.15 -54.26 -33.11
N PHE A 204 -33.82 -53.63 -31.98
CA PHE A 204 -33.84 -52.17 -31.81
C PHE A 204 -32.46 -51.62 -31.39
N ASN A 205 -31.99 -50.58 -32.08
CA ASN A 205 -30.87 -49.74 -31.67
C ASN A 205 -31.41 -48.38 -31.21
N ILE A 206 -30.99 -47.90 -30.03
CA ILE A 206 -31.49 -46.66 -29.41
C ILE A 206 -30.33 -45.67 -29.22
N SER A 207 -30.52 -44.40 -29.57
CA SER A 207 -29.42 -43.42 -29.64
C SER A 207 -28.91 -42.89 -28.30
N ASN A 208 -29.72 -42.92 -27.23
CA ASN A 208 -29.33 -42.51 -25.88
C ASN A 208 -30.17 -43.26 -24.82
N SER A 209 -29.52 -43.74 -23.76
CA SER A 209 -30.13 -44.44 -22.61
C SER A 209 -30.13 -43.64 -21.31
N ASN A 210 -29.49 -42.46 -21.29
CA ASN A 210 -29.45 -41.55 -20.13
C ASN A 210 -30.60 -40.54 -20.22
N TYR A 211 -30.99 -39.94 -19.09
CA TYR A 211 -31.95 -38.84 -19.08
C TYR A 211 -31.51 -37.71 -20.01
N THR A 212 -32.44 -37.18 -20.82
CA THR A 212 -32.12 -36.17 -21.84
C THR A 212 -33.34 -35.35 -22.25
N ASN A 213 -33.11 -34.07 -22.54
CA ASN A 213 -34.10 -33.17 -23.13
C ASN A 213 -34.11 -33.16 -24.66
N GLN A 214 -33.31 -34.01 -25.30
CA GLN A 214 -33.29 -34.19 -26.75
C GLN A 214 -34.22 -35.31 -27.19
N ASP A 215 -34.62 -35.30 -28.46
CA ASP A 215 -35.35 -36.42 -29.06
C ASP A 215 -34.41 -37.63 -29.25
N ILE A 216 -34.95 -38.83 -29.02
CA ILE A 216 -34.21 -40.10 -29.15
C ILE A 216 -34.53 -40.75 -30.50
N THR A 217 -33.51 -41.23 -31.18
CA THR A 217 -33.66 -41.98 -32.45
C THR A 217 -33.63 -43.47 -32.18
N VAL A 218 -34.59 -44.20 -32.75
CA VAL A 218 -34.69 -45.66 -32.67
C VAL A 218 -34.65 -46.28 -34.07
N ASP A 219 -33.63 -47.07 -34.33
CA ASP A 219 -33.44 -47.79 -35.59
C ASP A 219 -33.83 -49.27 -35.42
N ILE A 220 -34.80 -49.74 -36.19
CA ILE A 220 -35.32 -51.11 -36.16
C ILE A 220 -34.63 -51.95 -37.23
N GLN A 221 -33.84 -52.93 -36.81
CA GLN A 221 -33.13 -53.84 -37.69
C GLN A 221 -34.03 -55.02 -38.07
N TYR A 222 -34.01 -55.40 -39.35
CA TYR A 222 -34.79 -56.51 -39.91
C TYR A 222 -33.86 -57.44 -40.69
N SER A 223 -34.21 -58.73 -40.72
CA SER A 223 -33.43 -59.73 -41.46
C SER A 223 -33.53 -59.56 -42.98
N ASN A 224 -32.55 -60.11 -43.72
CA ASN A 224 -32.54 -60.08 -45.19
C ASN A 224 -33.65 -60.94 -45.81
N ASP A 225 -34.24 -61.85 -45.04
CA ASP A 225 -35.34 -62.75 -45.43
C ASP A 225 -36.73 -62.13 -45.16
N SER A 226 -36.75 -60.89 -44.65
CA SER A 226 -37.97 -60.11 -44.42
C SER A 226 -38.33 -59.28 -45.65
N GLU A 227 -39.35 -59.69 -46.39
CA GLU A 227 -39.97 -58.94 -47.49
C GLU A 227 -40.77 -57.74 -46.94
N TYR A 228 -41.65 -58.00 -45.96
CA TYR A 228 -42.48 -56.97 -45.33
C TYR A 228 -41.97 -56.63 -43.93
N LYS A 229 -41.82 -55.33 -43.63
CA LYS A 229 -41.18 -54.81 -42.40
C LYS A 229 -42.09 -53.78 -41.75
N LYS A 230 -42.70 -54.12 -40.59
CA LYS A 230 -43.81 -53.36 -40.01
C LYS A 230 -43.54 -52.94 -38.57
N TYR A 231 -43.86 -51.68 -38.23
CA TYR A 231 -43.74 -51.14 -36.89
C TYR A 231 -45.00 -50.38 -36.42
N ARG A 232 -45.11 -50.14 -35.11
CA ARG A 232 -46.11 -49.26 -34.48
C ARG A 232 -45.56 -48.61 -33.21
N ILE A 233 -46.14 -47.48 -32.79
CA ILE A 233 -45.72 -46.70 -31.62
C ILE A 233 -46.88 -46.62 -30.63
N GLY A 234 -46.58 -46.79 -29.34
CA GLY A 234 -47.52 -46.86 -28.24
C GLY A 234 -48.59 -47.94 -28.43
N SER A 235 -49.75 -47.73 -27.82
CA SER A 235 -50.91 -48.63 -27.90
C SER A 235 -51.70 -48.56 -29.22
N SER A 236 -51.13 -47.98 -30.29
CA SER A 236 -51.79 -47.90 -31.61
C SER A 236 -52.02 -49.29 -32.20
N GLU A 237 -53.17 -49.55 -32.81
CA GLU A 237 -53.43 -50.80 -33.54
C GLU A 237 -52.92 -50.78 -34.99
N GLN A 238 -52.52 -49.61 -35.50
CA GLN A 238 -52.11 -49.45 -36.90
C GLN A 238 -50.62 -49.75 -37.11
N TRP A 239 -50.34 -50.58 -38.13
CA TRP A 239 -49.00 -51.01 -38.52
C TRP A 239 -48.49 -50.23 -39.73
N ASN A 240 -47.37 -49.53 -39.56
CA ASN A 240 -46.71 -48.71 -40.57
C ASN A 240 -45.53 -49.47 -41.20
N ASP A 241 -45.17 -49.14 -42.44
CA ASP A 241 -43.99 -49.69 -43.10
C ASP A 241 -42.69 -49.04 -42.60
N TYR A 242 -41.71 -49.86 -42.23
CA TYR A 242 -40.41 -49.38 -41.77
C TYR A 242 -39.50 -49.03 -42.95
N VAL A 243 -39.19 -47.74 -43.09
CA VAL A 243 -38.36 -47.19 -44.18
C VAL A 243 -37.11 -46.43 -43.70
N SER A 244 -37.10 -45.99 -42.43
CA SER A 244 -36.01 -45.22 -41.82
C SER A 244 -36.13 -45.26 -40.29
N PRO A 245 -35.06 -44.95 -39.54
CA PRO A 245 -35.12 -44.77 -38.09
C PRO A 245 -36.20 -43.78 -37.65
N LEU A 246 -36.74 -44.00 -36.46
CA LEU A 246 -37.85 -43.25 -35.87
C LEU A 246 -37.31 -42.20 -34.90
N THR A 247 -37.80 -40.96 -34.98
CA THR A 247 -37.53 -39.92 -33.98
C THR A 247 -38.63 -39.92 -32.93
N ILE A 248 -38.25 -40.01 -31.66
CA ILE A 248 -39.12 -40.14 -30.50
C ILE A 248 -38.91 -38.93 -29.60
N SER A 249 -39.94 -38.12 -29.42
CA SER A 249 -39.88 -36.84 -28.69
C SER A 249 -40.52 -36.86 -27.30
N THR A 250 -41.15 -37.98 -26.93
CA THR A 250 -41.80 -38.24 -25.64
C THR A 250 -41.69 -39.73 -25.28
N ASN A 251 -41.76 -40.06 -23.99
CA ASN A 251 -41.63 -41.43 -23.50
C ASN A 251 -42.76 -42.34 -24.02
N THR A 252 -42.41 -43.49 -24.60
CA THR A 252 -43.35 -44.37 -25.33
C THR A 252 -42.74 -45.76 -25.60
N THR A 253 -43.59 -46.72 -25.96
CA THR A 253 -43.20 -48.07 -26.43
C THR A 253 -43.17 -48.11 -27.96
N ILE A 254 -42.28 -48.91 -28.55
CA ILE A 254 -42.20 -49.14 -30.00
C ILE A 254 -42.26 -50.66 -30.23
N HIS A 255 -43.02 -51.09 -31.24
CA HIS A 255 -43.26 -52.49 -31.54
C HIS A 255 -42.95 -52.79 -33.02
N ALA A 256 -42.46 -54.00 -33.32
CA ALA A 256 -42.03 -54.42 -34.66
C ALA A 256 -42.36 -55.90 -34.97
N LYS A 257 -42.57 -56.22 -36.27
CA LYS A 257 -42.68 -57.58 -36.82
C LYS A 257 -42.42 -57.62 -38.33
N ALA A 258 -42.20 -58.80 -38.89
CA ALA A 258 -41.92 -58.98 -40.32
C ALA A 258 -42.61 -60.20 -40.95
N SER A 259 -42.54 -60.34 -42.28
CA SER A 259 -42.79 -61.60 -42.98
C SER A 259 -41.86 -61.82 -44.15
N ASP A 260 -41.73 -63.08 -44.56
CA ASP A 260 -41.08 -63.50 -45.80
C ASP A 260 -41.98 -63.26 -47.03
N ALA A 261 -41.54 -63.76 -48.19
CA ALA A 261 -42.31 -63.75 -49.45
C ALA A 261 -43.27 -64.95 -49.61
N ALA A 262 -43.22 -65.98 -48.76
CA ALA A 262 -44.12 -67.14 -48.80
C ALA A 262 -45.39 -66.95 -47.94
N GLY A 263 -45.41 -65.96 -47.05
CA GLY A 263 -46.53 -65.54 -46.20
C GLY A 263 -46.35 -65.83 -44.70
N ASN A 264 -45.14 -66.15 -44.24
CA ASN A 264 -44.82 -66.52 -42.86
C ASN A 264 -44.45 -65.28 -42.04
N TRP A 265 -45.26 -64.93 -41.05
CA TRP A 265 -45.08 -63.74 -40.20
C TRP A 265 -44.39 -64.08 -38.88
N THR A 266 -43.45 -63.25 -38.46
CA THR A 266 -42.85 -63.34 -37.12
C THR A 266 -43.84 -62.96 -36.03
N MET A 267 -43.61 -63.45 -34.81
CA MET A 267 -44.18 -62.82 -33.62
C MET A 267 -43.72 -61.36 -33.45
N GLU A 268 -44.44 -60.61 -32.61
CA GLU A 268 -44.19 -59.20 -32.31
C GLU A 268 -43.12 -59.03 -31.21
N VAL A 269 -42.25 -58.05 -31.39
CA VAL A 269 -41.22 -57.63 -30.41
C VAL A 269 -41.37 -56.14 -30.10
N SER A 270 -40.92 -55.68 -28.93
CA SER A 270 -41.05 -54.27 -28.53
C SER A 270 -39.90 -53.78 -27.64
N THR A 271 -39.77 -52.45 -27.52
CA THR A 271 -38.84 -51.75 -26.63
C THR A 271 -39.49 -50.48 -26.07
N GLU A 272 -39.03 -49.99 -24.92
CA GLU A 272 -39.55 -48.80 -24.23
C GLU A 272 -38.52 -47.67 -24.19
N ILE A 273 -39.00 -46.43 -24.32
CA ILE A 273 -38.24 -45.19 -24.14
C ILE A 273 -38.85 -44.45 -22.95
N THR A 274 -38.06 -44.25 -21.89
CA THR A 274 -38.52 -43.71 -20.59
C THR A 274 -37.63 -42.59 -20.04
N ASN A 275 -36.60 -42.20 -20.81
CA ASN A 275 -35.52 -41.30 -20.41
C ASN A 275 -35.54 -39.93 -21.12
N ILE A 276 -36.64 -39.56 -21.78
CA ILE A 276 -36.85 -38.20 -22.29
C ILE A 276 -37.50 -37.37 -21.19
N ASP A 277 -36.86 -36.26 -20.81
CA ASP A 277 -37.39 -35.29 -19.85
C ASP A 277 -37.06 -33.86 -20.28
N LYS A 278 -38.06 -32.99 -20.25
CA LYS A 278 -38.06 -31.66 -20.90
C LYS A 278 -38.70 -30.57 -20.03
N GLU A 279 -39.14 -30.89 -18.82
CA GLU A 279 -39.59 -29.89 -17.85
C GLU A 279 -38.38 -29.20 -17.21
N THR A 280 -38.54 -27.98 -16.69
CA THR A 280 -37.44 -27.23 -16.03
C THR A 280 -37.66 -27.15 -14.52
N PRO A 281 -36.60 -27.21 -13.69
CA PRO A 281 -36.71 -26.95 -12.27
C PRO A 281 -37.29 -25.55 -11.99
N ASN A 282 -38.01 -25.41 -10.87
CA ASN A 282 -38.48 -24.10 -10.42
C ASN A 282 -37.31 -23.12 -10.26
N SER A 283 -37.61 -21.83 -10.42
CA SER A 283 -36.59 -20.78 -10.28
C SER A 283 -36.16 -20.66 -8.80
N PRO A 284 -34.87 -20.41 -8.53
CA PRO A 284 -34.37 -20.18 -7.17
C PRO A 284 -35.07 -19.01 -6.46
N ASP A 285 -35.01 -19.01 -5.13
CA ASP A 285 -35.49 -17.94 -4.26
C ASP A 285 -34.36 -17.41 -3.35
N PHE A 286 -34.48 -16.16 -2.89
CA PHE A 286 -33.41 -15.42 -2.21
C PHE A 286 -33.82 -14.91 -0.83
N SER A 287 -32.90 -14.97 0.13
CA SER A 287 -33.09 -14.41 1.47
C SER A 287 -31.82 -13.71 1.96
N ALA A 288 -31.94 -12.45 2.38
CA ALA A 288 -30.83 -11.61 2.84
C ALA A 288 -30.85 -11.42 4.37
N SER A 289 -29.68 -11.30 4.98
CA SER A 289 -29.54 -11.13 6.44
C SER A 289 -29.97 -9.76 6.97
N SER A 290 -30.01 -8.72 6.12
CA SER A 290 -30.57 -7.40 6.42
C SER A 290 -31.13 -6.74 5.15
N THR A 291 -32.25 -6.04 5.29
CA THR A 291 -32.83 -5.13 4.27
C THR A 291 -32.65 -3.65 4.63
N GLU A 292 -32.28 -3.33 5.87
CA GLU A 292 -32.03 -1.97 6.34
C GLU A 292 -30.61 -1.52 6.00
N LEU A 293 -30.37 -0.20 5.94
CA LEU A 293 -29.05 0.39 5.71
C LEU A 293 -28.05 -0.08 6.79
N THR A 294 -26.90 -0.58 6.35
CA THR A 294 -25.90 -1.23 7.21
C THR A 294 -24.47 -1.03 6.71
N ASN A 295 -23.51 -0.96 7.64
CA ASN A 295 -22.08 -0.98 7.34
C ASN A 295 -21.43 -2.37 7.45
N GLN A 296 -22.23 -3.39 7.75
CA GLN A 296 -21.77 -4.79 7.76
C GLN A 296 -21.86 -5.42 6.35
N ASP A 297 -21.31 -6.62 6.19
CA ASP A 297 -21.59 -7.43 4.99
C ASP A 297 -23.05 -7.93 5.04
N VAL A 298 -23.69 -8.06 3.87
CA VAL A 298 -25.00 -8.71 3.74
C VAL A 298 -24.77 -10.14 3.26
N GLU A 299 -25.26 -11.09 4.05
CA GLU A 299 -25.24 -12.51 3.74
C GLU A 299 -26.53 -12.88 2.99
N LEU A 300 -26.39 -13.50 1.82
CA LEU A 300 -27.48 -13.82 0.90
C LEU A 300 -27.54 -15.34 0.70
N SER A 301 -28.59 -15.98 1.20
CA SER A 301 -28.87 -17.40 1.02
C SER A 301 -29.82 -17.63 -0.15
N ILE A 302 -29.52 -18.64 -0.97
CA ILE A 302 -30.33 -19.07 -2.11
C ILE A 302 -30.97 -20.42 -1.81
N LEU A 303 -32.29 -20.51 -1.98
CA LEU A 303 -33.05 -21.76 -1.98
C LEU A 303 -33.24 -22.22 -3.42
N TYR A 304 -32.95 -23.50 -3.69
CA TYR A 304 -33.11 -24.15 -4.98
C TYR A 304 -34.19 -25.23 -4.88
N ASP A 305 -34.78 -25.59 -6.02
CA ASP A 305 -35.74 -26.69 -6.10
C ASP A 305 -35.12 -28.03 -5.66
N ILE A 306 -35.99 -29.00 -5.34
CA ILE A 306 -35.61 -30.36 -4.96
C ILE A 306 -35.07 -31.15 -6.16
N ASP A 307 -35.52 -30.84 -7.37
CA ASP A 307 -35.10 -31.47 -8.62
C ASP A 307 -33.80 -30.86 -9.20
N SER A 308 -33.37 -29.71 -8.69
CA SER A 308 -32.11 -29.06 -9.06
C SER A 308 -30.90 -29.95 -8.70
N VAL A 309 -30.17 -30.43 -9.71
CA VAL A 309 -28.90 -31.17 -9.58
C VAL A 309 -27.70 -30.22 -9.61
N VAL A 310 -27.63 -29.33 -10.61
CA VAL A 310 -26.60 -28.29 -10.74
C VAL A 310 -27.16 -26.98 -10.20
N LYS A 311 -26.44 -26.27 -9.32
CA LYS A 311 -26.96 -25.11 -8.57
C LYS A 311 -26.01 -23.95 -8.69
N GLN A 312 -26.33 -22.96 -9.53
CA GLN A 312 -25.37 -21.95 -9.95
C GLN A 312 -25.80 -20.52 -9.64
N PHE A 313 -24.83 -19.72 -9.21
CA PHE A 313 -24.97 -18.27 -9.05
C PHE A 313 -23.85 -17.49 -9.75
N LYS A 314 -24.06 -16.19 -9.95
CA LYS A 314 -23.05 -15.21 -10.41
C LYS A 314 -23.26 -13.88 -9.67
N ILE A 315 -22.24 -13.03 -9.61
CA ILE A 315 -22.28 -11.73 -8.93
C ILE A 315 -21.98 -10.63 -9.94
N GLY A 316 -22.94 -9.73 -10.15
CA GLY A 316 -22.92 -8.72 -11.22
C GLY A 316 -22.95 -9.34 -12.62
N ASP A 317 -22.50 -8.57 -13.61
CA ASP A 317 -22.51 -8.95 -15.04
C ASP A 317 -21.43 -9.98 -15.44
N THR A 318 -20.88 -10.74 -14.48
CA THR A 318 -19.86 -11.75 -14.78
C THR A 318 -20.45 -12.91 -15.58
N GLN A 319 -19.85 -13.24 -16.73
CA GLN A 319 -20.24 -14.44 -17.50
C GLN A 319 -19.83 -15.76 -16.84
N ALA A 320 -19.01 -15.71 -15.79
CA ALA A 320 -18.66 -16.87 -14.98
C ALA A 320 -19.79 -17.22 -13.99
N TRP A 321 -20.11 -18.51 -13.93
CA TRP A 321 -21.04 -19.09 -12.96
C TRP A 321 -20.27 -19.92 -11.93
N PHE A 322 -20.74 -19.91 -10.69
CA PHE A 322 -20.16 -20.60 -9.55
C PHE A 322 -21.17 -21.57 -8.94
N GLU A 323 -20.71 -22.76 -8.53
CA GLU A 323 -21.57 -23.73 -7.83
C GLU A 323 -21.89 -23.24 -6.41
N TYR A 324 -23.17 -23.27 -6.05
CA TYR A 324 -23.68 -22.83 -4.76
C TYR A 324 -23.46 -23.92 -3.70
N SER A 325 -22.61 -23.60 -2.72
CA SER A 325 -22.20 -24.49 -1.62
C SER A 325 -22.51 -23.93 -0.23
N GLY A 326 -23.00 -22.69 -0.14
CA GLY A 326 -23.35 -22.00 1.09
C GLY A 326 -23.71 -20.53 0.80
N PRO A 327 -24.09 -19.75 1.83
CA PRO A 327 -24.50 -18.35 1.69
C PRO A 327 -23.42 -17.47 1.06
N ILE A 328 -23.86 -16.46 0.31
CA ILE A 328 -23.01 -15.53 -0.43
C ILE A 328 -22.83 -14.27 0.41
N ILE A 329 -21.59 -13.92 0.74
CA ILE A 329 -21.28 -12.70 1.50
C ILE A 329 -21.02 -11.56 0.51
N LEU A 330 -21.90 -10.55 0.51
CA LEU A 330 -21.69 -9.32 -0.24
C LEU A 330 -21.13 -8.23 0.67
N SER A 331 -19.96 -7.72 0.30
CA SER A 331 -19.28 -6.65 1.04
C SER A 331 -19.48 -5.26 0.42
N SER A 332 -20.20 -5.17 -0.70
CA SER A 332 -20.64 -3.94 -1.38
C SER A 332 -21.98 -4.17 -2.06
N ASN A 333 -22.70 -3.09 -2.38
CA ASN A 333 -23.92 -3.15 -3.20
C ASN A 333 -23.65 -3.81 -4.56
N GLY A 334 -24.65 -4.52 -5.08
CA GLY A 334 -24.52 -5.32 -6.30
C GLY A 334 -25.77 -6.16 -6.59
N ILE A 335 -25.66 -6.99 -7.63
CA ILE A 335 -26.72 -7.92 -8.05
C ILE A 335 -26.17 -9.34 -7.93
N VAL A 336 -26.97 -10.28 -7.43
CA VAL A 336 -26.69 -11.72 -7.52
C VAL A 336 -27.74 -12.35 -8.40
N SER A 337 -27.31 -13.17 -9.37
CA SER A 337 -28.21 -13.95 -10.21
C SER A 337 -28.08 -15.43 -9.89
N ALA A 338 -29.17 -16.18 -9.97
CA ALA A 338 -29.20 -17.62 -9.69
C ALA A 338 -30.01 -18.41 -10.73
N ARG A 339 -29.60 -19.65 -10.98
CA ARG A 339 -30.28 -20.64 -11.83
C ARG A 339 -29.85 -22.07 -11.46
N SER A 340 -30.60 -23.08 -11.89
CA SER A 340 -30.22 -24.48 -11.72
C SER A 340 -30.57 -25.34 -12.93
N SER A 341 -30.04 -26.57 -13.01
CA SER A 341 -30.53 -27.59 -13.93
C SER A 341 -30.90 -28.88 -13.21
N ASP A 342 -31.79 -29.65 -13.84
CA ASP A 342 -32.11 -31.04 -13.50
C ASP A 342 -30.98 -32.01 -13.92
N VAL A 343 -31.30 -33.30 -13.97
CA VAL A 343 -30.44 -34.39 -14.47
C VAL A 343 -30.44 -34.55 -16.01
N ALA A 344 -31.45 -34.03 -16.72
CA ALA A 344 -31.63 -34.17 -18.16
C ALA A 344 -31.02 -33.02 -18.99
N GLY A 345 -30.64 -31.92 -18.33
CA GLY A 345 -30.02 -30.73 -18.92
C GLY A 345 -30.96 -29.52 -19.07
N ASN A 346 -32.14 -29.54 -18.44
CA ASN A 346 -33.13 -28.47 -18.47
C ASN A 346 -32.81 -27.42 -17.40
N TRP A 347 -32.68 -26.15 -17.80
CA TRP A 347 -32.32 -25.05 -16.90
C TRP A 347 -33.55 -24.27 -16.43
N SER A 348 -33.60 -23.95 -15.15
CA SER A 348 -34.56 -22.98 -14.58
C SER A 348 -34.39 -21.60 -15.23
N SER A 349 -35.40 -20.74 -15.09
CA SER A 349 -35.21 -19.32 -15.41
C SER A 349 -34.15 -18.70 -14.48
N GLU A 350 -33.45 -17.68 -14.98
CA GLU A 350 -32.50 -16.88 -14.21
C GLU A 350 -33.27 -15.82 -13.41
N VAL A 351 -33.02 -15.79 -12.09
CA VAL A 351 -33.57 -14.80 -11.15
C VAL A 351 -32.48 -13.89 -10.63
N ASN A 352 -32.84 -12.64 -10.29
CA ASN A 352 -31.91 -11.61 -9.80
C ASN A 352 -32.36 -11.05 -8.45
N TYR A 353 -31.42 -10.92 -7.51
CA TYR A 353 -31.60 -10.17 -6.26
C TYR A 353 -30.64 -8.98 -6.23
N VAL A 354 -31.11 -7.82 -5.74
CA VAL A 354 -30.33 -6.59 -5.67
C VAL A 354 -30.05 -6.24 -4.21
N VAL A 355 -28.77 -6.15 -3.84
CA VAL A 355 -28.32 -5.60 -2.56
C VAL A 355 -27.95 -4.15 -2.79
N ASN A 356 -28.68 -3.22 -2.15
CA ASN A 356 -28.50 -1.78 -2.28
C ASN A 356 -28.46 -1.03 -0.94
N ASN A 357 -28.37 -1.78 0.17
CA ASN A 357 -28.42 -1.29 1.55
C ASN A 357 -27.08 -1.37 2.30
N ILE A 358 -25.98 -1.76 1.63
CA ILE A 358 -24.64 -1.67 2.22
C ILE A 358 -24.11 -0.26 2.00
N ASP A 359 -23.84 0.48 3.08
CA ASP A 359 -23.02 1.69 3.04
C ASP A 359 -21.85 1.58 4.01
N LYS A 360 -20.65 1.68 3.46
CA LYS A 360 -19.37 1.60 4.17
C LYS A 360 -18.52 2.86 3.96
N THR A 361 -19.15 3.93 3.51
CA THR A 361 -18.50 5.19 3.15
C THR A 361 -18.51 6.09 4.38
N PRO A 362 -17.36 6.40 5.01
CA PRO A 362 -17.33 7.44 6.04
C PRO A 362 -17.78 8.78 5.45
N PRO A 363 -18.42 9.66 6.24
CA PRO A 363 -18.77 10.99 5.78
C PRO A 363 -17.51 11.80 5.46
N ILE A 364 -17.64 12.89 4.70
CA ILE A 364 -16.47 13.75 4.41
C ILE A 364 -15.79 14.19 5.71
N TYR A 365 -14.45 14.05 5.74
CA TYR A 365 -13.59 14.42 6.87
C TYR A 365 -13.91 15.80 7.45
N PRO A 366 -13.83 15.99 8.78
CA PRO A 366 -13.91 17.32 9.37
C PRO A 366 -12.76 18.23 8.87
N ILE A 367 -12.94 19.54 8.98
CA ILE A 367 -11.91 20.54 8.63
C ILE A 367 -11.60 21.36 9.88
N ILE A 368 -10.38 21.20 10.40
CA ILE A 368 -9.91 21.95 11.57
C ILE A 368 -9.25 23.25 11.11
N THR A 369 -9.59 24.37 11.75
CA THR A 369 -9.05 25.71 11.49
C THR A 369 -8.74 26.42 12.81
N ALA A 370 -7.77 27.33 12.81
CA ALA A 370 -7.35 28.10 13.98
C ALA A 370 -7.41 29.63 13.71
N THR A 371 -7.61 30.45 14.74
CA THR A 371 -7.69 31.92 14.61
C THR A 371 -6.38 32.60 14.24
N SER A 372 -5.23 31.95 14.48
CA SER A 372 -3.91 32.41 14.05
C SER A 372 -2.95 31.23 13.96
N MET A 373 -2.00 31.29 13.02
CA MET A 373 -0.80 30.43 12.98
C MET A 373 0.49 31.23 13.32
N GLU A 374 0.40 32.56 13.47
CA GLU A 374 1.51 33.40 13.91
C GLU A 374 1.73 33.24 15.43
N LEU A 375 2.97 33.46 15.89
CA LEU A 375 3.32 33.40 17.31
C LEU A 375 2.50 34.39 18.16
N THR A 376 2.00 33.93 19.30
CA THR A 376 1.05 34.66 20.15
C THR A 376 1.21 34.33 21.63
N SER A 377 1.11 35.33 22.51
CA SER A 377 0.94 35.16 23.96
C SER A 377 -0.54 35.10 24.39
N GLU A 378 -1.48 35.36 23.47
CA GLU A 378 -2.92 35.19 23.65
C GLU A 378 -3.39 33.78 23.23
N SER A 379 -4.51 33.33 23.81
CA SER A 379 -5.11 32.01 23.53
C SER A 379 -5.54 31.84 22.07
N VAL A 380 -5.27 30.67 21.47
CA VAL A 380 -5.75 30.34 20.11
C VAL A 380 -7.12 29.65 20.19
N THR A 381 -8.05 30.08 19.34
CA THR A 381 -9.36 29.41 19.19
C THR A 381 -9.35 28.53 17.94
N VAL A 382 -9.78 27.28 18.11
CA VAL A 382 -9.88 26.26 17.07
C VAL A 382 -11.35 26.00 16.75
N THR A 383 -11.69 26.00 15.47
CA THR A 383 -13.02 25.68 14.96
C THR A 383 -12.93 24.45 14.05
N ILE A 384 -13.84 23.50 14.25
CA ILE A 384 -13.93 22.28 13.45
C ILE A 384 -15.23 22.34 12.64
N ASP A 385 -15.13 22.31 11.32
CA ASP A 385 -16.27 22.12 10.43
C ASP A 385 -16.51 20.62 10.20
N TYR A 386 -17.77 20.24 10.06
CA TYR A 386 -18.22 18.84 9.95
C TYR A 386 -19.34 18.74 8.93
N SER A 387 -19.15 17.90 7.92
CA SER A 387 -20.11 17.60 6.85
C SER A 387 -21.55 17.35 7.33
N GLU A 388 -22.53 17.65 6.47
CA GLU A 388 -23.95 17.43 6.77
C GLU A 388 -24.31 15.93 6.91
N GLU A 389 -23.50 15.05 6.31
CA GLU A 389 -23.57 13.59 6.42
C GLU A 389 -23.18 13.07 7.82
N SER A 390 -22.43 13.86 8.60
CA SER A 390 -21.92 13.47 9.91
C SER A 390 -23.03 13.52 10.99
N SER A 391 -23.55 12.36 11.39
CA SER A 391 -24.50 12.23 12.51
C SER A 391 -23.85 12.49 13.87
N THR A 392 -22.60 12.02 14.02
CA THR A 392 -21.84 12.06 15.28
C THR A 392 -20.57 12.87 15.06
N LYS A 393 -20.39 13.93 15.84
CA LYS A 393 -19.33 14.94 15.66
C LYS A 393 -18.50 15.05 16.94
N VAL A 394 -17.28 14.50 16.95
CA VAL A 394 -16.46 14.40 18.17
C VAL A 394 -15.02 14.88 17.99
N TYR A 395 -14.47 15.44 19.07
CA TYR A 395 -13.10 15.93 19.16
C TYR A 395 -12.42 15.48 20.46
N LYS A 396 -11.09 15.58 20.53
CA LYS A 396 -10.31 15.53 21.78
C LYS A 396 -9.12 16.48 21.68
N ILE A 397 -8.56 16.85 22.83
CA ILE A 397 -7.33 17.64 22.94
C ILE A 397 -6.24 16.73 23.54
N GLY A 398 -5.08 16.67 22.89
CA GLY A 398 -3.98 15.78 23.24
C GLY A 398 -4.22 14.32 22.84
N ALA A 399 -3.13 13.58 22.62
CA ALA A 399 -3.20 12.18 22.16
C ALA A 399 -3.97 11.28 23.15
N SER A 400 -3.78 11.52 24.45
CA SER A 400 -4.45 10.86 25.58
C SER A 400 -5.80 11.49 25.98
N GLY A 401 -6.29 12.49 25.24
CA GLY A 401 -7.55 13.16 25.51
C GLY A 401 -8.78 12.26 25.42
N VAL A 402 -9.81 12.60 26.19
CA VAL A 402 -11.13 11.95 26.12
C VAL A 402 -11.93 12.56 24.97
N TRP A 403 -12.63 11.71 24.20
CA TRP A 403 -13.53 12.17 23.15
C TRP A 403 -14.77 12.86 23.73
N ALA A 404 -15.05 14.08 23.26
CA ALA A 404 -16.20 14.89 23.60
C ALA A 404 -17.00 15.27 22.34
N GLU A 405 -18.29 15.51 22.50
CA GLU A 405 -19.17 16.03 21.45
C GLU A 405 -18.78 17.47 21.09
N TYR A 406 -18.72 17.78 19.79
CA TYR A 406 -18.35 19.11 19.32
C TYR A 406 -19.56 20.06 19.30
N THR A 407 -19.63 20.94 20.30
CA THR A 407 -20.73 21.91 20.46
C THR A 407 -20.39 23.34 20.05
N GLY A 408 -19.14 23.61 19.62
CA GLY A 408 -18.66 24.95 19.25
C GLY A 408 -17.15 25.12 19.36
N PRO A 409 -16.61 26.32 19.11
CA PRO A 409 -15.17 26.57 19.08
C PRO A 409 -14.45 26.26 20.39
N ILE A 410 -13.21 25.78 20.27
CA ILE A 410 -12.37 25.26 21.34
C ILE A 410 -11.26 26.28 21.63
N VAL A 411 -11.05 26.69 22.88
CA VAL A 411 -10.00 27.65 23.26
C VAL A 411 -8.81 26.92 23.88
N LEU A 412 -7.62 27.08 23.30
CA LEU A 412 -6.36 26.56 23.83
C LEU A 412 -5.51 27.70 24.39
N ASN A 413 -5.00 27.52 25.61
CA ASN A 413 -4.11 28.46 26.30
C ASN A 413 -2.64 28.01 26.28
N THR A 414 -2.38 26.83 25.72
CA THR A 414 -1.08 26.16 25.63
C THR A 414 -1.03 25.34 24.34
N ASN A 415 0.17 25.11 23.82
CA ASN A 415 0.39 24.25 22.66
C ASN A 415 -0.07 22.80 22.93
N ASP A 416 -0.90 22.26 22.03
CA ASP A 416 -1.41 20.88 22.05
C ASP A 416 -1.98 20.52 20.67
N ILE A 417 -2.35 19.25 20.47
CA ILE A 417 -2.92 18.74 19.23
C ILE A 417 -4.43 18.55 19.41
N VAL A 418 -5.23 19.19 18.54
CA VAL A 418 -6.67 18.94 18.44
C VAL A 418 -6.91 17.80 17.45
N TYR A 419 -7.59 16.75 17.91
CA TYR A 419 -8.01 15.63 17.08
C TYR A 419 -9.50 15.69 16.80
N ALA A 420 -9.93 15.31 15.60
CA ALA A 420 -11.33 15.22 15.21
C ALA A 420 -11.63 13.95 14.43
N LYS A 421 -12.87 13.45 14.56
CA LYS A 421 -13.46 12.46 13.66
C LYS A 421 -14.98 12.53 13.69
N ALA A 422 -15.62 11.96 12.69
CA ALA A 422 -17.06 11.90 12.57
C ALA A 422 -17.55 10.49 12.24
N ALA A 423 -18.84 10.24 12.43
CA ALA A 423 -19.53 9.09 11.83
C ALA A 423 -20.86 9.51 11.20
N ASP A 424 -21.27 8.79 10.17
CA ASP A 424 -22.59 8.88 9.53
C ASP A 424 -23.69 8.27 10.42
N SER A 425 -24.89 8.05 9.87
CA SER A 425 -26.02 7.46 10.60
C SER A 425 -25.95 5.93 10.78
N VAL A 426 -25.08 5.21 10.07
CA VAL A 426 -24.89 3.75 10.19
C VAL A 426 -23.63 3.36 10.97
N GLY A 427 -22.77 4.32 11.30
CA GLY A 427 -21.57 4.15 12.12
C GLY A 427 -20.25 4.06 11.36
N ASN A 428 -20.18 4.49 10.09
CA ASN A 428 -18.91 4.58 9.36
C ASN A 428 -18.07 5.75 9.89
N TRP A 429 -17.03 5.43 10.65
CA TRP A 429 -16.14 6.44 11.21
C TRP A 429 -15.11 6.94 10.20
N THR A 430 -14.91 8.26 10.16
CA THR A 430 -13.71 8.83 9.53
C THR A 430 -12.48 8.41 10.33
N PRO A 431 -11.32 8.19 9.68
CA PRO A 431 -10.03 8.19 10.36
C PRO A 431 -9.84 9.47 11.20
N GLU A 432 -9.02 9.36 12.24
CA GLU A 432 -8.67 10.49 13.11
C GLU A 432 -7.78 11.47 12.36
N ILE A 433 -8.26 12.71 12.20
CA ILE A 433 -7.43 13.83 11.73
C ILE A 433 -6.88 14.59 12.94
N GLN A 434 -5.78 15.31 12.73
CA GLN A 434 -5.10 16.08 13.76
C GLN A 434 -4.70 17.47 13.24
N TYR A 435 -4.72 18.47 14.12
CA TYR A 435 -4.23 19.82 13.87
C TYR A 435 -3.40 20.25 15.09
N GLU A 436 -2.14 20.63 14.86
CA GLU A 436 -1.19 20.99 15.90
C GLU A 436 -1.23 22.51 16.15
N ILE A 437 -1.43 22.90 17.41
CA ILE A 437 -1.24 24.28 17.87
C ILE A 437 0.13 24.33 18.53
N ASN A 438 1.09 25.01 17.89
CA ASN A 438 2.47 25.14 18.34
C ASN A 438 2.98 26.60 18.34
N ASN A 439 2.05 27.56 18.20
CA ASN A 439 2.32 29.00 18.10
C ASN A 439 1.95 29.81 19.35
N ILE A 440 1.53 29.19 20.44
CA ILE A 440 1.31 29.87 21.73
C ILE A 440 2.63 29.90 22.51
N ASP A 441 3.11 31.09 22.88
CA ASP A 441 4.32 31.27 23.67
C ASP A 441 4.16 32.29 24.81
N HIS A 442 4.35 31.79 26.03
CA HIS A 442 4.34 32.56 27.29
C HIS A 442 5.73 32.64 27.94
N SER A 443 6.76 32.11 27.27
CA SER A 443 8.11 32.02 27.81
C SER A 443 8.94 33.24 27.42
N GLY A 444 9.59 33.85 28.41
CA GLY A 444 10.52 34.95 28.17
C GLY A 444 11.88 34.44 27.69
N PRO A 445 12.72 35.34 27.12
CA PRO A 445 14.10 35.03 26.78
C PRO A 445 14.91 34.43 27.94
N THR A 446 16.00 33.73 27.60
CA THR A 446 16.89 33.18 28.62
C THR A 446 17.48 34.25 29.55
N THR A 447 17.61 33.93 30.83
CA THR A 447 18.12 34.83 31.88
C THR A 447 19.49 35.42 31.50
N PRO A 448 19.66 36.75 31.41
CA PRO A 448 20.88 37.36 30.90
C PRO A 448 22.14 37.03 31.71
N ILE A 449 23.31 37.04 31.06
CA ILE A 449 24.59 36.78 31.73
C ILE A 449 25.34 38.09 31.93
N ILE A 450 25.56 38.47 33.19
CA ILE A 450 26.32 39.66 33.57
C ILE A 450 27.79 39.27 33.79
N MET A 451 28.71 39.93 33.10
CA MET A 451 30.16 39.73 33.20
C MET A 451 30.87 41.04 33.58
N VAL A 452 31.99 40.95 34.29
CA VAL A 452 32.81 42.10 34.70
C VAL A 452 34.25 41.98 34.20
N SER A 453 34.89 43.12 33.91
CA SER A 453 36.29 43.16 33.42
C SER A 453 37.34 42.69 34.44
N THR A 454 37.04 42.76 35.74
CA THR A 454 37.90 42.25 36.81
C THR A 454 37.08 41.98 38.07
N ILE A 455 37.47 40.93 38.80
CA ILE A 455 37.02 40.63 40.17
C ILE A 455 38.07 41.00 41.23
N ALA A 456 39.27 41.41 40.82
CA ALA A 456 40.31 41.88 41.72
C ALA A 456 40.10 43.37 42.05
N ASN A 457 40.56 43.79 43.23
CA ASN A 457 40.42 45.17 43.70
C ASN A 457 41.05 46.18 42.74
N THR A 458 40.30 47.25 42.41
CA THR A 458 40.66 48.22 41.38
C THR A 458 40.33 49.66 41.80
N TYR A 459 41.09 50.62 41.28
CA TYR A 459 40.86 52.08 41.34
C TYR A 459 40.42 52.65 39.98
N GLU A 460 40.35 51.79 38.96
CA GLU A 460 39.85 52.08 37.61
C GLU A 460 38.47 51.44 37.41
N PRO A 461 37.63 51.96 36.48
CA PRO A 461 36.25 51.51 36.33
C PRO A 461 36.12 50.01 35.99
N VAL A 462 35.14 49.35 36.60
CA VAL A 462 34.77 47.97 36.26
C VAL A 462 33.79 48.00 35.09
N LYS A 463 34.22 47.46 33.94
CA LYS A 463 33.39 47.39 32.73
C LYS A 463 32.48 46.17 32.81
N VAL A 464 31.17 46.42 32.82
CA VAL A 464 30.12 45.40 32.87
C VAL A 464 29.62 45.13 31.46
N THR A 465 29.75 43.89 31.01
CA THR A 465 29.19 43.41 29.74
C THR A 465 28.03 42.46 30.05
N ILE A 466 26.86 42.73 29.45
CA ILE A 466 25.68 41.90 29.60
C ILE A 466 25.42 41.16 28.29
N LEU A 467 25.28 39.83 28.36
CA LEU A 467 24.89 38.96 27.25
C LEU A 467 23.40 38.64 27.34
N PHE A 468 22.74 38.61 26.19
CA PHE A 468 21.33 38.31 26.00
C PHE A 468 21.20 37.27 24.89
N SER A 469 20.18 36.41 24.93
CA SER A 469 19.91 35.45 23.85
C SER A 469 19.39 36.13 22.57
N GLU A 470 19.39 35.41 21.45
CA GLU A 470 19.10 35.99 20.13
C GLU A 470 17.63 36.42 19.97
N ASP A 471 16.73 35.76 20.69
CA ASP A 471 15.31 36.06 20.90
C ASP A 471 15.02 37.41 21.58
N SER A 472 16.01 38.00 22.26
CA SER A 472 15.82 39.18 23.11
C SER A 472 15.67 40.45 22.27
N LEU A 473 14.44 40.95 22.13
CA LEU A 473 14.12 42.23 21.48
C LEU A 473 14.49 43.41 22.37
N ILE A 474 13.82 43.54 23.52
CA ILE A 474 14.05 44.62 24.48
C ILE A 474 15.11 44.13 25.47
N ARG A 475 16.20 44.88 25.64
CA ARG A 475 17.34 44.50 26.49
C ARG A 475 17.59 45.60 27.51
N GLN A 476 17.46 45.32 28.80
CA GLN A 476 17.51 46.35 29.85
C GLN A 476 18.40 45.98 31.03
N TYR A 477 18.92 47.02 31.68
CA TYR A 477 19.66 46.94 32.94
C TYR A 477 19.19 48.02 33.92
N LYS A 478 19.48 47.83 35.22
CA LYS A 478 19.43 48.90 36.22
C LYS A 478 20.59 48.77 37.21
N LEU A 479 20.96 49.88 37.84
CA LEU A 479 22.02 49.96 38.85
C LEU A 479 21.42 50.27 40.22
N GLY A 480 21.71 49.43 41.21
CA GLY A 480 21.07 49.43 42.52
C GLY A 480 19.64 48.89 42.49
N LEU A 481 19.13 48.46 43.66
CA LEU A 481 17.79 47.87 43.80
C LEU A 481 16.68 48.80 43.25
N ASN A 482 16.81 50.09 43.57
CA ASN A 482 15.88 51.17 43.19
C ASN A 482 16.26 51.86 41.87
N GLY A 483 17.16 51.27 41.08
CA GLY A 483 17.60 51.84 39.80
C GLY A 483 16.50 51.86 38.73
N ILE A 484 16.58 52.83 37.82
CA ILE A 484 15.68 52.94 36.67
C ILE A 484 16.12 51.96 35.57
N TRP A 485 15.19 51.16 35.07
CA TRP A 485 15.43 50.29 33.93
C TRP A 485 15.78 51.10 32.68
N THR A 486 16.96 50.84 32.13
CA THR A 486 17.58 51.57 31.03
C THR A 486 17.96 50.58 29.93
N ASN A 487 17.75 50.93 28.66
CA ASN A 487 18.09 50.04 27.56
C ASN A 487 19.61 49.82 27.47
N TYR A 488 20.04 48.56 27.34
CA TYR A 488 21.44 48.18 27.18
C TYR A 488 21.85 48.28 25.71
N ILE A 489 22.86 49.10 25.43
CA ILE A 489 23.37 49.39 24.07
C ILE A 489 24.86 49.11 23.97
N VAL A 490 25.62 49.42 25.03
CA VAL A 490 27.06 49.22 25.17
C VAL A 490 27.40 48.78 26.60
N PRO A 491 28.55 48.12 26.83
CA PRO A 491 29.03 47.80 28.18
C PRO A 491 29.13 49.03 29.08
N ILE A 492 28.83 48.86 30.37
CA ILE A 492 28.66 49.93 31.35
C ILE A 492 29.95 50.06 32.18
N ASP A 493 30.56 51.24 32.23
CA ASP A 493 31.75 51.48 33.07
C ASP A 493 31.34 51.94 34.48
N LEU A 494 31.43 51.03 35.46
CA LEU A 494 31.08 51.31 36.85
C LEU A 494 32.26 51.94 37.62
N THR A 495 31.93 52.98 38.36
CA THR A 495 32.88 53.88 39.07
C THR A 495 32.67 53.88 40.60
N GLY A 496 31.68 53.13 41.07
CA GLY A 496 31.40 52.84 42.47
C GLY A 496 30.72 51.48 42.60
N ASN A 497 30.81 50.88 43.79
CA ASN A 497 30.26 49.56 44.08
C ASN A 497 28.71 49.58 44.03
N THR A 498 28.10 48.63 43.34
CA THR A 498 26.64 48.54 43.20
C THR A 498 26.18 47.16 42.71
N MET A 499 24.91 46.84 42.93
CA MET A 499 24.22 45.73 42.27
C MET A 499 23.85 46.11 40.84
N VAL A 500 24.28 45.32 39.86
CA VAL A 500 23.74 45.35 38.50
C VAL A 500 22.58 44.37 38.43
N TYR A 501 21.48 44.76 37.79
CA TYR A 501 20.40 43.86 37.39
C TYR A 501 20.20 43.93 35.87
N ALA A 502 19.79 42.84 35.24
CA ALA A 502 19.54 42.74 33.81
C ALA A 502 18.35 41.84 33.47
N LYS A 503 17.59 42.19 32.44
CA LYS A 503 16.50 41.37 31.87
C LYS A 503 16.22 41.72 30.42
N ALA A 504 15.53 40.84 29.71
CA ALA A 504 15.04 41.10 28.36
C ALA A 504 13.59 40.68 28.16
N SER A 505 12.96 41.19 27.09
CA SER A 505 11.73 40.63 26.53
C SER A 505 11.93 40.13 25.11
N ASP A 506 11.10 39.19 24.70
CA ASP A 506 10.92 38.77 23.31
C ASP A 506 10.11 39.80 22.50
N ASN A 507 9.63 39.38 21.31
CA ASN A 507 8.71 40.15 20.46
C ASN A 507 7.25 40.17 20.96
N LEU A 508 6.85 39.26 21.86
CA LEU A 508 5.48 39.13 22.36
C LEU A 508 5.25 39.90 23.67
N GLY A 509 6.34 40.32 24.35
CA GLY A 509 6.32 41.00 25.64
C GLY A 509 6.60 40.09 26.84
N ASN A 510 6.93 38.80 26.62
CA ASN A 510 7.32 37.86 27.66
C ASN A 510 8.72 38.24 28.18
N TRP A 511 8.88 38.35 29.51
CA TRP A 511 10.15 38.77 30.12
C TRP A 511 10.95 37.60 30.68
N SER A 512 12.28 37.68 30.53
CA SER A 512 13.24 36.83 31.23
C SER A 512 13.16 37.01 32.75
N GLU A 513 13.73 36.06 33.51
CA GLU A 513 14.06 36.33 34.92
C GLU A 513 15.07 37.50 35.03
N GLU A 514 15.12 38.13 36.21
CA GLU A 514 16.06 39.22 36.49
C GLU A 514 17.43 38.68 36.94
N ALA A 515 18.37 38.63 36.00
CA ALA A 515 19.77 38.39 36.31
C ALA A 515 20.33 39.50 37.21
N ASN A 516 21.26 39.17 38.12
CA ASN A 516 21.87 40.15 39.00
C ASN A 516 23.32 39.79 39.39
N TYR A 517 24.13 40.81 39.68
CA TYR A 517 25.55 40.68 40.04
C TYR A 517 25.99 41.83 40.95
N SER A 518 26.74 41.54 42.02
CA SER A 518 27.29 42.57 42.92
C SER A 518 28.70 42.97 42.52
N VAL A 519 28.95 44.26 42.29
CA VAL A 519 30.29 44.81 42.08
C VAL A 519 30.75 45.46 43.38
N GLU A 520 31.72 44.83 44.04
CA GLU A 520 32.21 45.20 45.38
C GLU A 520 33.73 45.52 45.41
N ASN A 521 34.43 45.34 44.29
CA ASN A 521 35.88 45.45 44.17
C ASN A 521 36.41 46.83 43.72
N ILE A 522 35.56 47.85 43.60
CA ILE A 522 35.99 49.23 43.30
C ILE A 522 36.35 49.92 44.62
N ILE A 523 37.65 50.04 44.90
CA ILE A 523 38.19 50.63 46.12
C ILE A 523 38.75 52.03 45.87
N LYS A 524 38.97 52.80 46.95
CA LYS A 524 39.39 54.20 46.86
C LYS A 524 40.90 54.36 46.92
N MET A 525 41.46 55.11 45.98
CA MET A 525 42.90 55.36 45.89
C MET A 525 43.37 56.21 47.07
N VAL A 526 44.50 55.86 47.68
CA VAL A 526 45.15 56.65 48.73
C VAL A 526 46.53 57.06 48.25
N VAL A 527 46.71 58.36 48.05
CA VAL A 527 47.94 58.98 47.55
C VAL A 527 48.60 59.77 48.69
N GLY A 528 49.92 59.72 48.79
CA GLY A 528 50.67 60.45 49.82
C GLY A 528 51.80 61.28 49.23
N TYR A 529 51.79 62.60 49.47
CA TYR A 529 52.96 63.43 49.15
C TYR A 529 54.08 63.18 50.15
N THR A 530 55.29 62.98 49.65
CA THR A 530 56.49 62.74 50.45
C THR A 530 57.56 63.81 50.20
N VAL A 531 58.26 64.24 51.23
CA VAL A 531 59.38 65.19 51.12
C VAL A 531 60.69 64.53 51.56
N LYS A 532 61.80 65.23 51.35
CA LYS A 532 63.10 64.90 51.95
C LYS A 532 63.98 66.14 52.08
N TYR A 533 63.86 66.87 53.19
CA TYR A 533 64.62 68.13 53.38
C TYR A 533 66.11 67.92 53.72
N GLY A 534 66.55 66.67 53.90
CA GLY A 534 67.94 66.32 54.15
C GLY A 534 68.15 64.80 54.20
N THR A 535 69.40 64.36 54.34
CA THR A 535 69.75 62.93 54.42
C THR A 535 69.21 62.23 55.67
N THR A 536 68.97 63.00 56.74
CA THR A 536 68.42 62.54 58.03
C THR A 536 66.90 62.62 58.13
N ASP A 537 66.20 63.27 57.18
CA ASP A 537 64.74 63.33 57.18
C ASP A 537 64.16 61.97 56.76
N LYS A 538 63.44 61.36 57.71
CA LYS A 538 62.72 60.10 57.54
C LYS A 538 61.23 60.24 57.83
N SER A 539 60.70 61.46 57.96
CA SER A 539 59.30 61.70 58.35
C SER A 539 58.30 61.02 57.40
N SER A 540 58.35 61.36 56.10
CA SER A 540 57.51 60.73 55.08
C SER A 540 57.85 59.25 54.83
N TYR A 541 59.11 58.85 54.97
CA TYR A 541 59.54 57.46 54.80
C TYR A 541 58.92 56.54 55.87
N ASN A 542 58.98 56.94 57.14
CA ASN A 542 58.42 56.17 58.24
C ASN A 542 56.88 56.06 58.11
N SER A 543 56.20 57.16 57.77
CA SER A 543 54.75 57.17 57.51
C SER A 543 54.34 56.18 56.42
N MET A 544 55.04 56.19 55.27
CA MET A 544 54.84 55.26 54.15
C MET A 544 55.04 53.81 54.58
N VAL A 545 56.13 53.50 55.28
CA VAL A 545 56.43 52.14 55.78
C VAL A 545 55.35 51.65 56.75
N SER A 546 54.90 52.51 57.68
CA SER A 546 53.86 52.15 58.67
C SER A 546 52.47 51.93 58.07
N ASN A 547 52.18 52.45 56.87
CA ASN A 547 50.86 52.38 56.25
C ASN A 547 50.87 51.73 54.85
N VAL A 548 51.87 50.87 54.61
CA VAL A 548 52.11 50.17 53.33
C VAL A 548 50.89 49.42 52.79
N ASN A 549 50.03 48.87 53.67
CA ASN A 549 48.81 48.15 53.29
C ASN A 549 47.60 49.07 53.00
N THR A 550 47.72 50.38 53.21
CA THR A 550 46.64 51.37 53.00
C THR A 550 46.95 52.29 51.83
N LEU A 551 48.21 52.74 51.73
CA LEU A 551 48.75 53.64 50.71
C LEU A 551 48.88 52.94 49.34
N ASN A 552 48.68 53.68 48.24
CA ASN A 552 48.69 53.13 46.88
C ASN A 552 49.66 53.85 45.93
N GLU A 553 49.90 55.14 46.15
CA GLU A 553 50.84 55.94 45.36
C GLU A 553 51.55 56.97 46.26
N ILE A 554 52.85 57.19 46.03
CA ILE A 554 53.58 58.34 46.59
C ILE A 554 53.95 59.33 45.49
N ILE A 555 53.87 60.62 45.83
CA ILE A 555 54.32 61.73 44.98
C ILE A 555 55.50 62.41 45.68
N THR A 556 56.67 62.42 45.04
CA THR A 556 57.94 62.86 45.65
C THR A 556 58.20 64.34 45.42
N ALA A 557 57.88 65.15 46.43
CA ALA A 557 58.11 66.60 46.48
C ALA A 557 59.60 66.95 46.67
N THR A 558 60.42 66.64 45.66
CA THR A 558 61.89 66.76 45.72
C THR A 558 62.54 67.36 44.47
N TYR A 559 61.76 67.90 43.53
CA TYR A 559 62.25 68.56 42.32
C TYR A 559 61.52 69.87 42.04
N THR A 560 62.29 70.89 41.66
CA THR A 560 61.81 72.20 41.23
C THR A 560 62.22 72.49 39.79
N VAL A 561 61.42 73.32 39.11
CA VAL A 561 61.65 73.71 37.71
C VAL A 561 62.06 75.18 37.57
N ASP A 562 62.95 75.48 36.63
CA ASP A 562 63.30 76.85 36.25
C ASP A 562 62.45 77.39 35.07
N ALA A 563 62.62 78.67 34.74
CA ALA A 563 61.90 79.33 33.64
C ALA A 563 62.18 78.73 32.24
N LEU A 564 63.21 77.91 32.09
CA LEU A 564 63.64 77.27 30.84
C LEU A 564 63.23 75.79 30.76
N GLY A 565 62.65 75.22 31.83
CA GLY A 565 62.26 73.82 31.90
C GLY A 565 63.33 72.87 32.42
N ASN A 566 64.43 73.37 33.01
CA ASN A 566 65.43 72.53 33.66
C ASN A 566 64.94 72.12 35.06
N LEU A 567 65.22 70.87 35.45
CA LEU A 567 64.81 70.33 36.76
C LEU A 567 65.98 70.24 37.74
N THR A 568 65.83 70.87 38.90
CA THR A 568 66.79 70.83 40.01
C THR A 568 66.19 70.03 41.16
N GLY A 569 66.93 69.07 41.72
CA GLY A 569 66.43 68.23 42.81
C GLY A 569 67.23 66.95 42.98
N THR A 570 66.72 66.02 43.79
CA THR A 570 67.32 64.70 43.98
C THR A 570 66.25 63.68 44.34
N ALA A 571 66.19 62.58 43.59
CA ALA A 571 65.22 61.52 43.82
C ALA A 571 65.43 60.84 45.18
N PRO A 572 64.39 60.68 46.02
CA PRO A 572 64.49 59.98 47.30
C PRO A 572 64.50 58.47 47.06
N ALA A 573 65.64 57.95 46.57
CA ALA A 573 65.79 56.56 46.15
C ALA A 573 65.37 55.53 47.22
N ASP A 574 65.55 55.84 48.50
CA ASP A 574 65.07 55.01 49.62
C ASP A 574 63.54 54.95 49.72
N GLN A 575 62.83 56.03 49.42
CA GLN A 575 61.36 56.04 49.32
C GLN A 575 60.90 55.28 48.06
N ILE A 576 61.50 55.58 46.91
CA ILE A 576 61.13 54.98 45.60
C ILE A 576 61.35 53.47 45.60
N THR A 577 62.51 52.99 46.07
CA THR A 577 62.82 51.54 46.12
C THR A 577 61.88 50.81 47.07
N TYR A 578 61.58 51.38 48.24
CA TYR A 578 60.64 50.74 49.16
C TYR A 578 59.22 50.69 48.57
N ALA A 579 58.73 51.79 48.01
CA ALA A 579 57.40 51.87 47.41
C ALA A 579 57.23 50.87 46.25
N ASN A 580 58.16 50.90 45.26
CA ASN A 580 58.15 49.98 44.13
C ASN A 580 58.24 48.50 44.56
N ASN A 581 58.95 48.18 45.64
CA ASN A 581 59.06 46.81 46.18
C ASN A 581 57.81 46.34 46.96
N ASN A 582 56.90 47.25 47.33
CA ASN A 582 55.68 46.95 48.10
C ASN A 582 54.39 47.30 47.34
N ASN A 583 54.44 47.32 46.00
CA ASN A 583 53.31 47.63 45.11
C ASN A 583 52.70 49.04 45.28
N ILE A 584 53.44 49.99 45.83
CA ILE A 584 53.06 51.40 45.89
C ILE A 584 53.61 52.09 44.64
N SER A 585 52.73 52.72 43.85
CA SER A 585 53.13 53.52 42.68
C SER A 585 53.98 54.72 43.09
N THR A 586 54.86 55.17 42.20
CA THR A 586 55.82 56.24 42.50
C THR A 586 55.76 57.34 41.44
N LYS A 587 55.52 58.58 41.85
CA LYS A 587 55.49 59.75 40.97
C LYS A 587 56.53 60.78 41.32
N LEU A 588 57.18 61.31 40.27
CA LEU A 588 58.00 62.52 40.33
C LEU A 588 57.08 63.74 40.48
N MET A 589 57.22 64.54 41.53
CA MET A 589 56.58 65.85 41.57
C MET A 589 57.43 66.89 40.82
N VAL A 590 56.80 67.79 40.08
CA VAL A 590 57.46 68.94 39.43
C VAL A 590 56.81 70.23 39.91
N SER A 591 57.50 71.00 40.77
CA SER A 591 56.99 72.26 41.31
C SER A 591 57.73 73.49 40.81
N ASN A 592 57.02 74.60 40.56
CA ASN A 592 57.64 75.91 40.32
C ASN A 592 57.96 76.69 41.61
N SER A 593 57.77 76.08 42.79
CA SER A 593 57.95 76.75 44.09
C SER A 593 57.12 78.04 44.23
N PHE A 594 55.89 78.02 43.70
CA PHE A 594 54.96 79.16 43.67
C PHE A 594 55.44 80.41 42.89
N ASP A 595 56.54 80.34 42.13
CA ASP A 595 57.02 81.49 41.34
C ASP A 595 56.19 81.64 40.04
N SER A 596 55.35 82.68 40.04
CA SER A 596 54.46 83.03 38.93
C SER A 596 55.21 83.43 37.65
N ASN A 597 56.43 83.98 37.77
CA ASN A 597 57.24 84.38 36.63
C ASN A 597 57.97 83.19 36.00
N ILE A 598 58.43 82.22 36.80
CA ILE A 598 58.88 80.91 36.31
C ILE A 598 57.73 80.24 35.54
N ALA A 599 56.55 80.12 36.14
CA ALA A 599 55.38 79.52 35.48
C ALA A 599 55.04 80.23 34.16
N LYS A 600 55.07 81.57 34.13
CA LYS A 600 54.81 82.36 32.93
C LYS A 600 55.80 82.06 31.80
N LEU A 601 57.10 82.18 32.07
CA LEU A 601 58.16 82.06 31.07
C LEU A 601 58.29 80.61 30.57
N LEU A 602 58.09 79.64 31.45
CA LEU A 602 58.04 78.22 31.13
C LEU A 602 56.88 77.89 30.19
N LEU A 603 55.65 78.29 30.54
CA LEU A 603 54.45 77.88 29.81
C LEU A 603 54.27 78.64 28.49
N GLN A 604 54.66 79.92 28.42
CA GLN A 604 54.51 80.72 27.21
C GLN A 604 55.48 80.34 26.08
N SER A 605 56.60 79.65 26.39
CA SER A 605 57.58 79.17 25.38
C SER A 605 57.37 77.69 25.05
N PRO A 606 57.04 77.31 23.80
CA PRO A 606 56.99 75.90 23.38
C PRO A 606 58.33 75.17 23.55
N GLU A 607 59.46 75.88 23.45
CA GLU A 607 60.80 75.32 23.63
C GLU A 607 61.05 74.95 25.10
N ASN A 608 60.61 75.80 26.03
CA ASN A 608 60.79 75.56 27.48
C ASN A 608 59.87 74.43 27.96
N ARG A 609 58.63 74.37 27.45
CA ARG A 609 57.71 73.24 27.65
C ARG A 609 58.29 71.93 27.11
N LEU A 610 58.88 71.94 25.92
CA LEU A 610 59.53 70.79 25.30
C LEU A 610 60.74 70.32 26.14
N ASN A 611 61.60 71.25 26.60
CA ASN A 611 62.72 70.95 27.48
C ASN A 611 62.23 70.28 28.78
N LEU A 612 61.24 70.87 29.45
CA LEU A 612 60.66 70.30 30.67
C LEU A 612 60.11 68.89 30.47
N LYS A 613 59.30 68.68 29.43
CA LYS A 613 58.75 67.37 29.10
C LYS A 613 59.86 66.33 28.90
N ASN A 614 60.95 66.70 28.21
CA ASN A 614 62.08 65.81 27.98
C ASN A 614 62.85 65.51 29.29
N ASN A 615 63.04 66.52 30.15
CA ASN A 615 63.67 66.36 31.46
C ASN A 615 62.84 65.50 32.42
N ILE A 616 61.50 65.59 32.37
CA ILE A 616 60.59 64.68 33.04
C ILE A 616 60.83 63.24 32.56
N ILE A 617 60.72 62.99 31.24
CA ILE A 617 60.92 61.65 30.65
C ILE A 617 62.26 61.05 31.10
N TYR A 618 63.35 61.83 31.03
CA TYR A 618 64.67 61.41 31.47
C TYR A 618 64.71 61.01 32.95
N LEU A 619 64.12 61.81 33.85
CA LEU A 619 64.09 61.48 35.28
C LEU A 619 63.18 60.30 35.61
N LEU A 620 62.05 60.13 34.90
CA LEU A 620 61.16 58.97 35.08
C LEU A 620 61.87 57.66 34.74
N GLN A 621 62.57 57.63 33.61
CA GLN A 621 63.36 56.48 33.15
C GLN A 621 64.53 56.20 34.11
N THR A 622 65.31 57.23 34.43
CA THR A 622 66.55 57.12 35.23
C THR A 622 66.31 56.72 36.68
N ASN A 623 65.19 57.13 37.29
CA ASN A 623 64.90 56.88 38.71
C ASN A 623 63.80 55.83 38.93
N HIS A 624 63.34 55.15 37.87
CA HIS A 624 62.33 54.09 37.92
C HIS A 624 60.97 54.49 38.53
N TYR A 625 60.56 55.75 38.32
CA TYR A 625 59.21 56.20 38.64
C TYR A 625 58.15 55.51 37.75
N LYS A 626 56.89 55.55 38.17
CA LYS A 626 55.71 55.09 37.43
C LYS A 626 54.90 56.24 36.82
N GLY A 627 55.17 57.48 37.18
CA GLY A 627 54.52 58.65 36.57
C GLY A 627 55.08 59.99 37.04
N VAL A 628 54.42 61.06 36.61
CA VAL A 628 54.69 62.44 37.06
C VAL A 628 53.43 63.06 37.68
N ASP A 629 53.63 63.94 38.65
CA ASP A 629 52.63 64.85 39.17
C ASP A 629 53.09 66.29 38.88
N ILE A 630 52.26 67.07 38.18
CA ILE A 630 52.58 68.44 37.79
C ILE A 630 51.98 69.42 38.81
N ASP A 631 52.85 70.14 39.50
CA ASP A 631 52.53 71.08 40.58
C ASP A 631 53.00 72.50 40.22
N ILE A 632 52.49 73.04 39.12
CA ILE A 632 52.81 74.41 38.73
C ILE A 632 51.74 75.32 39.36
N GLU A 633 52.10 75.98 40.45
CA GLU A 633 51.23 76.83 41.25
C GLU A 633 51.38 78.32 40.91
N ASN A 634 50.47 79.18 41.38
CA ASN A 634 50.50 80.63 41.15
C ASN A 634 50.61 81.02 39.65
N ILE A 635 50.07 80.19 38.75
CA ILE A 635 50.10 80.43 37.30
C ILE A 635 49.29 81.69 36.97
N PRO A 636 49.83 82.66 36.20
CA PRO A 636 49.06 83.82 35.78
C PRO A 636 47.80 83.45 35.01
N ALA A 637 46.70 84.16 35.23
CA ALA A 637 45.45 84.01 34.49
C ALA A 637 45.63 84.00 32.95
N SER A 638 46.63 84.73 32.42
CA SER A 638 46.99 84.78 31.00
C SER A 638 47.72 83.54 30.45
N CYS A 639 47.87 82.49 31.26
CA CYS A 639 48.61 81.26 30.93
C CYS A 639 47.74 80.00 31.01
N ARG A 640 46.41 80.12 31.20
CA ARG A 640 45.44 79.01 31.31
C ARG A 640 45.54 78.01 30.13
N ASP A 641 45.51 78.54 28.92
CA ASP A 641 45.50 77.74 27.70
C ASP A 641 46.87 77.11 27.45
N GLN A 642 47.94 77.82 27.83
CA GLN A 642 49.32 77.34 27.74
C GLN A 642 49.62 76.23 28.77
N PHE A 643 49.01 76.28 29.96
CA PHE A 643 49.09 75.19 30.94
C PHE A 643 48.32 73.95 30.47
N THR A 644 47.12 74.15 29.90
CA THR A 644 46.36 73.08 29.26
C THR A 644 47.13 72.46 28.09
N THR A 645 47.80 73.29 27.27
CA THR A 645 48.68 72.85 26.18
C THR A 645 49.86 72.04 26.72
N PHE A 646 50.52 72.50 27.79
CA PHE A 646 51.61 71.77 28.45
C PHE A 646 51.16 70.37 28.91
N MET A 647 50.01 70.27 29.57
CA MET A 647 49.48 68.99 30.02
C MET A 647 49.15 68.07 28.85
N SER A 648 48.60 68.58 27.74
CA SER A 648 48.40 67.80 26.52
C SER A 648 49.72 67.30 25.91
N GLU A 649 50.77 68.12 25.91
CA GLU A 649 52.11 67.75 25.41
C GLU A 649 52.78 66.68 26.28
N VAL A 650 52.62 66.77 27.60
CA VAL A 650 53.14 65.81 28.58
C VAL A 650 52.36 64.49 28.53
N TYR A 651 51.03 64.54 28.62
CA TYR A 651 50.16 63.36 28.61
C TYR A 651 50.28 62.57 27.29
N GLY A 652 50.29 63.28 26.16
CA GLY A 652 50.46 62.66 24.84
C GLY A 652 51.82 61.98 24.63
N ALA A 653 52.86 62.39 25.37
CA ALA A 653 54.18 61.75 25.33
C ALA A 653 54.34 60.61 26.36
N LEU A 654 53.75 60.76 27.55
CA LEU A 654 53.91 59.82 28.67
C LEU A 654 52.93 58.66 28.66
N LYS A 655 51.66 58.89 28.30
CA LYS A 655 50.62 57.85 28.33
C LYS A 655 50.90 56.67 27.38
N PRO A 656 51.40 56.86 26.14
CA PRO A 656 51.79 55.74 25.27
C PRO A 656 53.00 54.93 25.77
N LEU A 657 53.79 55.49 26.68
CA LEU A 657 54.93 54.83 27.33
C LEU A 657 54.54 54.09 28.62
N GLY A 658 53.26 54.10 28.99
CA GLY A 658 52.75 53.46 30.20
C GLY A 658 52.97 54.24 31.50
N TYR A 659 53.46 55.49 31.43
CA TYR A 659 53.59 56.36 32.60
C TYR A 659 52.26 57.02 32.95
N SER A 660 51.97 57.13 34.26
CA SER A 660 50.84 57.92 34.76
C SER A 660 51.18 59.42 34.78
N VAL A 661 50.15 60.26 34.60
CA VAL A 661 50.25 61.72 34.74
C VAL A 661 49.10 62.22 35.61
N SER A 662 49.43 62.92 36.69
CA SER A 662 48.46 63.72 37.45
C SER A 662 48.89 65.17 37.52
N VAL A 663 47.99 66.03 38.00
CA VAL A 663 48.22 67.46 38.14
C VAL A 663 47.55 67.95 39.43
N ALA A 664 48.32 68.67 40.24
CA ALA A 664 47.81 69.40 41.40
C ALA A 664 47.05 70.64 40.92
N VAL A 665 45.82 70.82 41.42
CA VAL A 665 44.97 71.94 41.03
C VAL A 665 44.42 72.67 42.25
N GLN A 666 44.53 73.99 42.19
CA GLN A 666 43.98 74.90 43.19
C GLN A 666 42.46 74.74 43.32
N ALA A 667 41.95 74.70 44.55
CA ALA A 667 40.53 74.51 44.83
C ALA A 667 39.64 75.58 44.16
N LYS A 668 38.48 75.14 43.65
CA LYS A 668 37.45 75.98 43.01
C LYS A 668 36.06 75.58 43.50
N THR A 669 35.25 76.56 43.86
CA THR A 669 33.79 76.41 44.07
C THR A 669 32.98 76.90 42.87
N TYR A 670 33.63 77.58 41.92
CA TYR A 670 33.14 77.97 40.59
C TYR A 670 34.34 78.38 39.74
N ASP A 671 34.17 78.49 38.41
CA ASP A 671 35.20 79.07 37.53
C ASP A 671 34.97 80.58 37.35
N SER A 672 36.04 81.37 37.39
CA SER A 672 35.92 82.83 37.37
C SER A 672 37.16 83.54 36.84
N SER A 673 37.01 84.32 35.78
CA SER A 673 38.10 85.07 35.14
C SER A 673 38.68 86.21 35.99
N THR A 674 38.03 86.57 37.11
CA THR A 674 38.54 87.54 38.09
C THR A 674 39.33 86.89 39.23
N ALA A 675 39.35 85.55 39.35
CA ALA A 675 40.05 84.85 40.41
C ALA A 675 41.54 84.66 40.07
N THR A 676 42.41 85.50 40.66
CA THR A 676 43.84 85.57 40.32
C THR A 676 44.64 84.29 40.61
N TRP A 677 44.26 83.52 41.64
CA TRP A 677 45.03 82.37 42.12
C TRP A 677 44.71 81.05 41.40
N ASN A 678 43.44 80.81 41.07
CA ASN A 678 42.97 79.52 40.56
C ASN A 678 42.44 79.56 39.10
N TYR A 679 42.19 80.72 38.48
CA TYR A 679 41.58 80.76 37.14
C TYR A 679 42.41 80.03 36.07
N ALA A 680 43.74 79.99 36.19
CA ALA A 680 44.63 79.30 35.25
C ALA A 680 44.42 77.77 35.17
N PHE A 681 43.75 77.16 36.15
CA PHE A 681 43.49 75.72 36.17
C PHE A 681 42.17 75.38 35.45
N ASP A 682 42.24 75.04 34.16
CA ASP A 682 41.08 74.57 33.40
C ASP A 682 40.70 73.12 33.75
N TYR A 683 39.98 72.93 34.86
CA TYR A 683 39.61 71.60 35.39
C TYR A 683 39.11 70.63 34.30
N LYS A 684 38.23 71.10 33.40
CA LYS A 684 37.65 70.25 32.35
C LYS A 684 38.70 69.74 31.36
N SER A 685 39.57 70.61 30.89
CA SER A 685 40.59 70.27 29.89
C SER A 685 41.78 69.55 30.52
N LEU A 686 42.20 69.95 31.72
CA LEU A 686 43.23 69.27 32.50
C LEU A 686 42.84 67.81 32.81
N ALA A 687 41.56 67.53 33.06
CA ALA A 687 41.04 66.17 33.28
C ALA A 687 41.04 65.30 32.00
N MET A 688 41.15 65.88 30.80
CA MET A 688 41.38 65.11 29.57
C MET A 688 42.84 64.67 29.45
N TYR A 689 43.77 65.49 29.94
CA TYR A 689 45.22 65.32 29.83
C TYR A 689 45.89 64.89 31.15
N SER A 690 45.18 64.10 31.94
CA SER A 690 45.66 63.47 33.18
C SER A 690 44.87 62.19 33.47
N ASP A 691 45.43 61.30 34.29
CA ASP A 691 44.72 60.16 34.86
C ASP A 691 43.79 60.60 36.00
N TYR A 692 44.25 61.57 36.80
CA TYR A 692 43.43 62.23 37.82
C TYR A 692 43.92 63.67 38.07
N LEU A 693 43.01 64.50 38.57
CA LEU A 693 43.33 65.77 39.22
C LEU A 693 43.49 65.54 40.73
N MET A 694 44.56 66.08 41.31
CA MET A 694 44.70 66.23 42.75
C MET A 694 44.06 67.56 43.14
N ILE A 695 42.84 67.52 43.68
CA ILE A 695 42.14 68.73 44.11
C ILE A 695 42.69 69.16 45.46
N MET A 696 43.41 70.28 45.53
CA MET A 696 43.99 70.81 46.77
C MET A 696 42.91 71.48 47.63
N ALA A 697 41.99 70.67 48.17
CA ALA A 697 40.86 71.07 49.02
C ALA A 697 41.30 71.33 50.47
N TYR A 698 42.35 72.13 50.63
CA TYR A 698 42.92 72.63 51.87
C TYR A 698 43.46 74.05 51.66
N ASP A 699 43.98 74.67 52.72
CA ASP A 699 44.42 76.06 52.74
C ASP A 699 43.32 77.09 52.40
N GLU A 700 42.07 76.76 52.75
CA GLU A 700 40.95 77.72 52.80
C GLU A 700 41.32 78.97 53.64
N HIS A 701 42.03 78.71 54.74
CA HIS A 701 42.72 79.71 55.55
C HIS A 701 44.21 79.37 55.59
N TYR A 702 45.04 80.29 55.08
CA TYR A 702 46.45 80.05 54.74
C TYR A 702 47.41 81.04 55.45
N PRO A 703 48.74 80.82 55.40
CA PRO A 703 49.73 81.73 55.97
C PRO A 703 49.69 83.12 55.34
N GLY A 704 49.46 84.16 56.15
CA GLY A 704 49.22 85.52 55.66
C GLY A 704 47.74 85.84 55.36
N GLY A 705 46.86 84.83 55.33
CA GLY A 705 45.40 85.00 55.41
C GLY A 705 44.91 85.16 56.85
N THR A 706 43.60 85.29 57.02
CA THR A 706 42.94 85.33 58.34
C THR A 706 42.91 83.96 59.02
N PRO A 707 42.89 83.87 60.37
CA PRO A 707 42.81 82.58 61.07
C PRO A 707 41.44 81.92 60.90
N GLY A 708 41.42 80.66 60.47
CA GLY A 708 40.21 79.88 60.28
C GLY A 708 40.51 78.41 59.96
N ALA A 709 39.48 77.62 59.69
CA ALA A 709 39.62 76.19 59.36
C ALA A 709 40.51 75.98 58.12
N VAL A 710 41.42 75.01 58.18
CA VAL A 710 42.30 74.67 57.04
C VAL A 710 41.49 74.11 55.86
N ALA A 711 40.43 73.36 56.15
CA ALA A 711 39.51 72.80 55.17
C ALA A 711 38.12 72.56 55.80
N SER A 712 37.25 73.57 55.82
CA SER A 712 35.89 73.41 56.35
C SER A 712 35.03 72.51 55.45
N ILE A 713 34.17 71.68 56.05
CA ILE A 713 33.42 70.65 55.30
C ILE A 713 32.50 71.25 54.22
N ASP A 714 31.88 72.40 54.46
CA ASP A 714 30.96 73.03 53.51
C ASP A 714 31.68 73.69 52.32
N TRP A 715 32.89 74.23 52.55
CA TRP A 715 33.77 74.67 51.49
C TRP A 715 34.30 73.49 50.68
N VAL A 716 34.83 72.45 51.33
CA VAL A 716 35.27 71.20 50.66
C VAL A 716 34.14 70.56 49.86
N LYS A 717 32.91 70.53 50.40
CA LYS A 717 31.72 70.04 49.70
C LYS A 717 31.42 70.89 48.47
N SER A 718 31.50 72.21 48.57
CA SER A 718 31.27 73.13 47.45
C SER A 718 32.35 73.01 46.38
N VAL A 719 33.60 72.70 46.77
CA VAL A 719 34.70 72.38 45.84
C VAL A 719 34.42 71.08 45.08
N VAL A 720 34.03 70.02 45.79
CA VAL A 720 33.67 68.73 45.16
C VAL A 720 32.42 68.86 44.27
N ASP A 721 31.37 69.54 44.74
CA ASP A 721 30.14 69.76 43.97
C ASP A 721 30.41 70.52 42.66
N TYR A 722 31.26 71.56 42.67
CA TYR A 722 31.71 72.21 41.44
C TYR A 722 32.55 71.26 40.57
N THR A 723 33.54 70.58 41.15
CA THR A 723 34.47 69.70 40.40
C THR A 723 33.71 68.64 39.60
N LEU A 724 32.66 68.05 40.20
CA LEU A 724 31.78 67.06 39.57
C LEU A 724 30.98 67.58 38.36
N THR A 725 30.85 68.91 38.17
CA THR A 725 30.19 69.48 36.98
C THR A 725 31.10 69.50 35.74
N VAL A 726 32.41 69.36 35.93
CA VAL A 726 33.43 69.56 34.88
C VAL A 726 34.46 68.44 34.76
N VAL A 727 34.55 67.55 35.76
CA VAL A 727 35.54 66.47 35.85
C VAL A 727 34.83 65.14 36.17
N PRO A 728 35.12 64.03 35.46
CA PRO A 728 34.59 62.72 35.82
C PRO A 728 35.07 62.28 37.21
N LYS A 729 34.18 61.73 38.03
CA LYS A 729 34.43 61.44 39.46
C LYS A 729 35.57 60.44 39.68
N GLU A 730 35.73 59.50 38.75
CA GLU A 730 36.81 58.52 38.66
C GLU A 730 38.18 59.11 38.30
N LYS A 731 38.25 60.43 38.10
CA LYS A 731 39.47 61.25 37.97
C LYS A 731 39.66 62.26 39.10
N ILE A 732 38.82 62.24 40.14
CA ILE A 732 38.93 63.17 41.28
C ILE A 732 39.63 62.50 42.45
N ILE A 733 40.82 63.01 42.82
CA ILE A 733 41.46 62.73 44.11
C ILE A 733 41.27 63.94 45.02
N LEU A 734 40.68 63.73 46.20
CA LEU A 734 40.44 64.80 47.18
C LEU A 734 41.64 65.00 48.11
N GLY A 735 42.26 66.17 48.07
CA GLY A 735 43.33 66.57 48.97
C GLY A 735 42.86 66.71 50.43
N LEU A 736 43.66 66.18 51.36
CA LEU A 736 43.47 66.27 52.80
C LEU A 736 44.73 66.86 53.46
N ALA A 737 44.53 67.85 54.32
CA ALA A 737 45.58 68.40 55.16
C ALA A 737 45.91 67.47 56.34
N ALA A 738 47.20 67.15 56.49
CA ALA A 738 47.77 66.42 57.63
C ALA A 738 48.40 67.37 58.67
N TYR A 739 47.91 68.60 58.78
CA TYR A 739 48.57 69.68 59.53
C TYR A 739 47.56 70.70 60.08
N GLY A 740 48.10 71.68 60.81
CA GLY A 740 47.41 72.89 61.22
C GLY A 740 48.29 74.12 61.10
N TYR A 741 47.67 75.28 61.26
CA TYR A 741 48.32 76.58 61.31
C TYR A 741 48.03 77.27 62.64
N ASP A 742 49.08 77.89 63.18
CA ASP A 742 49.07 78.78 64.34
C ASP A 742 49.27 80.22 63.84
N TRP A 743 48.24 81.07 63.95
CA TRP A 743 48.30 82.48 63.58
C TRP A 743 48.50 83.37 64.81
N SER A 744 49.44 84.31 64.69
CA SER A 744 49.71 85.36 65.66
C SER A 744 49.84 86.72 64.96
N SER A 745 49.95 87.82 65.72
CA SER A 745 50.25 89.15 65.16
C SER A 745 51.67 89.32 64.63
N GLY A 746 52.55 88.32 64.80
CA GLY A 746 53.93 88.35 64.29
C GLY A 746 54.14 87.48 63.06
N ALA A 747 53.58 86.27 63.03
CA ALA A 747 53.66 85.32 61.92
C ALA A 747 52.58 84.22 62.01
N THR A 748 52.35 83.52 60.90
CA THR A 748 51.68 82.22 60.88
C THR A 748 52.72 81.10 60.83
N LYS A 749 52.48 79.97 61.52
CA LYS A 749 53.39 78.82 61.53
C LYS A 749 52.64 77.50 61.35
N ALA A 750 53.17 76.62 60.50
CA ALA A 750 52.66 75.27 60.30
C ALA A 750 53.09 74.30 61.42
N TYR A 751 52.21 73.37 61.78
CA TYR A 751 52.46 72.29 62.72
C TYR A 751 51.88 70.97 62.21
N SER A 752 52.54 69.86 62.51
CA SER A 752 51.96 68.50 62.39
C SER A 752 50.77 68.34 63.34
N ILE A 753 49.94 67.30 63.14
CA ILE A 753 48.78 67.02 64.02
C ILE A 753 49.24 66.89 65.48
N ASN A 754 50.25 66.05 65.73
CA ASN A 754 50.84 65.90 67.06
C ASN A 754 51.54 67.18 67.54
N GLY A 755 52.03 68.02 66.62
CA GLY A 755 52.54 69.35 66.93
C GLY A 755 51.45 70.27 67.50
N CYS A 756 50.25 70.25 66.93
CA CYS A 756 49.10 71.02 67.42
C CYS A 756 48.67 70.55 68.83
N TYR A 757 48.58 69.23 69.05
CA TYR A 757 48.29 68.67 70.38
C TYR A 757 49.37 69.03 71.42
N ASN A 758 50.65 68.93 71.06
CA ASN A 758 51.75 69.31 71.94
C ASN A 758 51.74 70.81 72.28
N LEU A 759 51.41 71.67 71.31
CA LEU A 759 51.31 73.12 71.48
C LEU A 759 50.14 73.51 72.39
N ALA A 760 48.98 72.86 72.24
CA ALA A 760 47.85 73.05 73.15
C ALA A 760 48.21 72.65 74.59
N ASN A 761 48.82 71.47 74.78
CA ASN A 761 49.26 70.98 76.07
C ASN A 761 50.34 71.88 76.71
N GLN A 762 51.31 72.37 75.92
CA GLN A 762 52.37 73.28 76.38
C GLN A 762 51.82 74.57 77.02
N TYR A 763 50.71 75.09 76.51
CA TYR A 763 50.09 76.33 76.99
C TYR A 763 48.78 76.12 77.77
N GLY A 764 48.45 74.86 78.12
CA GLY A 764 47.23 74.53 78.88
C GLY A 764 45.92 74.87 78.15
N ALA A 765 45.93 74.92 76.82
CA ALA A 765 44.80 75.34 76.01
C ALA A 765 43.81 74.19 75.75
N THR A 766 42.52 74.43 76.00
CA THR A 766 41.45 73.50 75.62
C THR A 766 41.30 73.45 74.10
N ILE A 767 41.29 72.23 73.55
CA ILE A 767 40.98 71.99 72.13
C ILE A 767 39.46 71.83 71.98
N TYR A 768 38.90 72.54 71.00
CA TYR A 768 37.49 72.50 70.62
C TYR A 768 37.35 71.86 69.24
N PHE A 769 36.28 71.09 69.05
CA PHE A 769 35.83 70.65 67.73
C PHE A 769 34.71 71.58 67.28
N ASP A 770 34.88 72.27 66.15
CA ASP A 770 33.84 73.12 65.60
C ASP A 770 32.83 72.27 64.81
N ASN A 771 31.59 72.24 65.26
CA ASN A 771 30.56 71.39 64.66
C ASN A 771 29.97 71.95 63.35
N VAL A 772 30.34 73.16 62.93
CA VAL A 772 29.97 73.73 61.62
C VAL A 772 31.06 73.37 60.60
N THR A 773 32.31 73.78 60.83
CA THR A 773 33.41 73.51 59.89
C THR A 773 33.87 72.05 59.88
N LYS A 774 33.59 71.30 60.96
CA LYS A 774 34.13 69.96 61.27
C LYS A 774 35.66 69.95 61.43
N SER A 775 36.28 71.07 61.77
CA SER A 775 37.72 71.19 62.05
C SER A 775 37.97 71.39 63.55
N LYS A 776 39.20 71.16 64.03
CA LYS A 776 39.59 71.44 65.42
C LYS A 776 40.30 72.78 65.54
N TYR A 777 40.13 73.44 66.68
CA TYR A 777 40.82 74.69 67.01
C TYR A 777 41.13 74.83 68.49
N PHE A 778 42.09 75.71 68.81
CA PHE A 778 42.30 76.24 70.15
C PHE A 778 42.87 77.66 70.07
N LYS A 779 42.89 78.34 71.22
CA LYS A 779 43.48 79.68 71.38
C LYS A 779 44.33 79.71 72.64
N TYR A 780 45.44 80.42 72.59
CA TYR A 780 46.31 80.66 73.74
C TYR A 780 46.94 82.05 73.66
N THR A 781 47.57 82.49 74.75
CA THR A 781 48.29 83.76 74.80
C THR A 781 49.65 83.54 75.44
N VAL A 782 50.71 83.98 74.77
CA VAL A 782 52.09 83.90 75.28
C VAL A 782 52.75 85.26 75.14
N ASN A 783 53.41 85.74 76.21
CA ASN A 783 54.08 87.05 76.26
C ASN A 783 53.18 88.24 75.81
N GLY A 784 51.86 88.14 76.02
CA GLY A 784 50.87 89.14 75.60
C GLY A 784 50.41 89.03 74.14
N VAL A 785 51.02 88.17 73.34
CA VAL A 785 50.58 87.88 71.96
C VAL A 785 49.49 86.81 71.99
N ALA A 786 48.36 87.10 71.35
CA ALA A 786 47.27 86.15 71.16
C ALA A 786 47.54 85.23 69.95
N HIS A 787 47.29 83.94 70.13
CA HIS A 787 47.43 82.90 69.12
C HIS A 787 46.08 82.22 68.87
N THR A 788 45.79 81.90 67.60
CA THR A 788 44.67 81.05 67.20
C THR A 788 45.18 79.94 66.31
N VAL A 789 44.89 78.70 66.68
CA VAL A 789 45.36 77.50 65.98
C VAL A 789 44.16 76.75 65.42
N TRP A 790 44.19 76.38 64.14
CA TRP A 790 43.24 75.46 63.52
C TRP A 790 43.98 74.29 62.88
N PHE A 791 43.41 73.08 62.98
CA PHE A 791 44.03 71.87 62.45
C PHE A 791 43.02 70.77 62.11
N GLU A 792 43.48 69.81 61.30
CA GLU A 792 42.75 68.61 60.90
C GLU A 792 43.33 67.36 61.58
N ASP A 793 42.49 66.37 61.91
CA ASP A 793 42.91 65.06 62.40
C ASP A 793 41.91 63.92 62.12
N GLY A 794 42.14 62.74 62.72
CA GLY A 794 41.28 61.56 62.57
C GLY A 794 39.81 61.74 62.98
N ASP A 795 39.47 62.81 63.72
CA ASP A 795 38.08 63.12 64.07
C ASP A 795 37.46 64.14 63.09
N THR A 796 38.27 64.87 62.31
CA THR A 796 37.82 65.89 61.34
C THR A 796 37.71 65.35 59.91
N ILE A 797 38.64 64.48 59.49
CA ILE A 797 38.63 63.90 58.14
C ILE A 797 37.48 62.91 57.87
N PRO A 798 36.87 62.17 58.82
CA PRO A 798 35.78 61.23 58.51
C PRO A 798 34.64 61.83 57.69
N TYR A 799 34.29 63.10 57.95
CA TYR A 799 33.27 63.84 57.19
C TYR A 799 33.69 64.08 55.73
N LYS A 800 34.99 64.30 55.48
CA LYS A 800 35.58 64.47 54.15
C LYS A 800 35.70 63.12 53.42
N LEU A 801 35.96 62.04 54.16
CA LEU A 801 35.98 60.66 53.63
C LEU A 801 34.57 60.16 53.27
N ASP A 802 33.55 60.54 54.05
CA ASP A 802 32.15 60.27 53.71
C ASP A 802 31.72 61.00 52.42
N LEU A 803 32.28 62.18 52.15
CA LEU A 803 32.08 62.88 50.87
C LEU A 803 32.75 62.12 49.70
N VAL A 804 33.96 61.58 49.88
CA VAL A 804 34.66 60.74 48.87
C VAL A 804 33.84 59.51 48.50
N ASN A 805 33.23 58.86 49.49
CA ASN A 805 32.37 57.70 49.27
C ASN A 805 31.02 58.07 48.65
N SER A 806 30.28 59.02 49.24
CA SER A 806 28.94 59.40 48.79
C SER A 806 28.90 60.12 47.43
N LYS A 807 30.05 60.64 46.97
CA LYS A 807 30.22 61.18 45.61
C LYS A 807 30.95 60.22 44.65
N GLU A 808 31.31 59.03 45.12
CA GLU A 808 32.06 58.01 44.37
C GLU A 808 33.34 58.54 43.69
N LEU A 809 34.09 59.43 44.36
CA LEU A 809 35.35 59.97 43.85
C LEU A 809 36.42 58.87 43.71
N LYS A 810 37.49 59.09 42.93
CA LYS A 810 38.58 58.11 42.76
C LYS A 810 39.28 57.80 44.10
N GLY A 811 39.44 58.80 44.98
CA GLY A 811 40.12 58.62 46.26
C GLY A 811 40.58 59.91 46.95
N ILE A 812 41.64 59.80 47.75
CA ILE A 812 42.22 60.87 48.56
C ILE A 812 43.72 61.06 48.33
N GLY A 813 44.20 62.28 48.53
CA GLY A 813 45.62 62.64 48.57
C GLY A 813 45.98 63.32 49.87
N ILE A 814 47.11 62.97 50.47
CA ILE A 814 47.53 63.47 51.79
C ILE A 814 48.68 64.45 51.61
N TRP A 815 48.48 65.73 51.94
CA TRP A 815 49.55 66.73 52.10
C TRP A 815 49.84 66.91 53.60
N ARG A 816 50.92 66.36 54.15
CA ARG A 816 51.88 65.42 53.55
C ARG A 816 52.25 64.32 54.55
N LEU A 817 52.77 63.20 54.03
CA LEU A 817 53.18 62.06 54.85
C LEU A 817 54.27 62.46 55.85
N GLY A 818 54.12 62.03 57.10
CA GLY A 818 55.00 62.36 58.22
C GLY A 818 54.58 63.60 59.03
N LEU A 819 53.39 64.16 58.78
CA LEU A 819 52.77 65.20 59.61
C LEU A 819 51.52 64.70 60.37
N GLU A 820 50.95 63.60 59.90
CA GLU A 820 49.78 62.94 60.48
C GLU A 820 50.10 62.06 61.70
N ASN A 821 49.10 61.34 62.22
CA ASN A 821 49.24 60.37 63.30
C ASN A 821 48.40 59.11 63.07
N SER A 822 48.39 58.16 64.01
CA SER A 822 47.66 56.89 63.86
C SER A 822 46.16 57.08 63.65
N ASN A 823 45.50 57.95 64.43
CA ASN A 823 44.05 58.20 64.32
C ASN A 823 43.66 58.68 62.91
N PHE A 824 44.48 59.56 62.30
CA PHE A 824 44.28 59.99 60.91
C PHE A 824 44.29 58.81 59.92
N TRP A 825 45.21 57.85 60.10
CA TRP A 825 45.27 56.64 59.29
C TRP A 825 44.19 55.60 59.62
N ASP A 826 43.76 55.52 60.86
CA ASP A 826 42.67 54.63 61.30
C ASP A 826 41.32 55.11 60.74
N ALA A 827 41.07 56.42 60.72
CA ALA A 827 39.94 57.02 60.03
C ALA A 827 39.93 56.72 58.51
N ILE A 828 41.09 56.80 57.85
CA ILE A 828 41.24 56.42 56.43
C ILE A 828 40.90 54.95 56.22
N ARG A 829 41.41 54.04 57.08
CA ARG A 829 41.07 52.61 57.02
C ARG A 829 39.58 52.38 57.19
N VAL A 830 38.99 52.82 58.30
CA VAL A 830 37.57 52.59 58.66
C VAL A 830 36.58 53.14 57.63
N LYS A 831 36.98 54.13 56.81
CA LYS A 831 36.11 54.71 55.76
C LYS A 831 36.39 54.19 54.35
N LEU A 832 37.62 53.79 54.02
CA LEU A 832 38.03 53.51 52.62
C LEU A 832 38.59 52.09 52.39
N ARG A 833 38.59 51.20 53.40
CA ARG A 833 39.15 49.84 53.35
C ARG A 833 38.26 48.82 54.05
#